data_AF-A0A2A2Q1F0-F1
#
_entry.id   AF-A0A2A2Q1F0-F1
#
_cell.length_a   1.000
_cell.length_b   1.000
_cell.length_c   1.000
_cell.angle_alpha   90.00
_cell.angle_beta   90.00
_cell.angle_gamma   90.00
#
_symmetry.space_group_name_H-M   'P 1'
#
loop_
_entity.id
_entity.type
_entity.pdbx_description
1 polymer ?
#
loop_
_entity_poly.entity_id
_entity_poly.type
_entity_poly.pdbx_seq_one_letter_code
_entity_poly.pdbx_strand_id
1 'polypeptide(L)'
;MNRVSSILVFLAGVAMLRAADAATVSFENDVLPVLTRAGCMAGSCHAKADGQNGFQLSIFSFDPDSDYREIVYDARGRRVFPSSPDHSLLLLKATNAVPHEGEQRLEKGSEFYEVLRRWIAEGAPRRVEKEPDLIGLAIEPAESTFQKGQSKQIKVIASYSDGMKREVTHLSEYTSNDRAFASVDHDGKITAGKVPGENSVIVRYVDQVAAMRLVIPPDTLLPAERYTALPRHGKVDDLAYARFQDLGLYPSEPCRDDEFLRRATLDVLGRLPSIGEAKVFLDDTDPDKRTKLVERLLGPENRFDYADYWSVKWGDLLRPNTQRVGVKPVYLLDQWIREKFRDNTTWDAVVTELLTAAGSSHEYGPVAVIRDKREAADMAEFVSQLFLGVRLNCAKCHHHPSERWSQDDYYSMAAFFGSMKQKGQGISAPISGEPEYWWFEPGGKVTHPVSEAVMVPRPPGGEAFAAIDAKTDPRKVFAGWLTGKDNPHFSKAMVNRIWAEMFGRGLVDPVDDFRDSNPPVNAPLLDWLAKDFAEHGFDQKHTLRVILNSRLYQQSSVPNEHNVADQRNFSRSYRRRLSGEVLLDAISEITGQPEKLTGLPADARAMQQWNHLLPSDFLDAFGRPDSSAAPPCERETGGSVVQALHLMNSDGLQKKLSAKSPWLEGLVARAAPETVEEVYLRLFSRKPADNERQIALSHLGEKPDRAKIEDLVWSLLNSAEFVLNH
;
A
#
# COMPACT_ATOMS: atom_id res chain seq x y z
N MET A 1 35.81 -64.72 -55.03
CA MET A 1 37.11 -64.72 -55.75
C MET A 1 37.80 -63.39 -55.49
N ASN A 2 39.03 -63.46 -54.96
CA ASN A 2 40.18 -62.52 -55.04
C ASN A 2 39.91 -61.01 -54.85
N ARG A 3 40.33 -60.34 -53.77
CA ARG A 3 41.69 -59.98 -53.29
C ARG A 3 42.65 -59.40 -54.36
N VAL A 4 43.30 -58.29 -53.96
CA VAL A 4 44.62 -57.69 -54.34
C VAL A 4 44.45 -56.18 -54.68
N SER A 5 44.74 -55.26 -53.74
CA SER A 5 45.96 -54.40 -53.64
C SER A 5 45.90 -53.16 -54.57
N SER A 6 46.35 -51.93 -54.30
CA SER A 6 47.22 -51.27 -53.32
C SER A 6 47.06 -49.73 -53.50
N ILE A 7 46.98 -48.92 -52.44
CA ILE A 7 47.98 -47.92 -51.97
C ILE A 7 48.02 -46.53 -52.69
N LEU A 8 47.83 -45.50 -51.84
CA LEU A 8 48.18 -44.05 -51.90
C LEU A 8 47.58 -43.12 -52.97
N VAL A 9 46.70 -42.20 -52.53
CA VAL A 9 46.95 -40.74 -52.63
C VAL A 9 46.49 -40.10 -51.30
N PHE A 10 47.43 -39.42 -50.63
CA PHE A 10 47.26 -38.63 -49.42
C PHE A 10 47.10 -37.15 -49.83
N LEU A 11 46.45 -36.34 -48.99
CA LEU A 11 46.20 -34.89 -49.08
C LEU A 11 45.08 -34.41 -50.01
N ALA A 12 43.93 -34.06 -49.42
CA ALA A 12 43.39 -32.69 -49.37
C ALA A 12 41.90 -32.75 -49.00
N GLY A 13 41.52 -32.24 -47.83
CA GLY A 13 40.11 -32.19 -47.45
C GLY A 13 39.84 -31.90 -45.98
N VAL A 14 40.67 -31.08 -45.32
CA VAL A 14 40.31 -30.42 -44.06
C VAL A 14 40.34 -28.93 -44.32
N ALA A 15 39.15 -28.33 -44.37
CA ALA A 15 38.86 -26.96 -43.92
C ALA A 15 37.54 -26.52 -44.56
N MET A 16 36.47 -26.49 -43.77
CA MET A 16 35.51 -25.38 -43.70
C MET A 16 34.52 -25.69 -42.57
N LEU A 17 34.95 -25.50 -41.32
CA LEU A 17 34.03 -24.94 -40.33
C LEU A 17 34.19 -23.43 -40.41
N ARG A 18 33.20 -22.75 -40.98
CA ARG A 18 33.01 -21.32 -40.75
C ARG A 18 32.76 -21.14 -39.25
N ALA A 19 33.67 -20.46 -38.56
CA ALA A 19 33.33 -19.80 -37.32
C ALA A 19 32.20 -18.81 -37.64
N ALA A 20 31.06 -18.93 -36.95
CA ALA A 20 30.11 -17.83 -36.90
C ALA A 20 30.83 -16.69 -36.19
N ASP A 21 30.90 -15.50 -36.80
CA ASP A 21 31.39 -14.31 -36.12
C ASP A 21 30.56 -14.15 -34.84
N ALA A 22 31.22 -14.14 -33.69
CA ALA A 22 30.57 -13.88 -32.43
C ALA A 22 29.96 -12.48 -32.48
N ALA A 23 28.67 -12.33 -32.17
CA ALA A 23 27.99 -11.04 -32.20
C ALA A 23 28.78 -9.96 -31.44
N THR A 24 28.84 -8.75 -32.01
CA THR A 24 29.49 -7.56 -31.39
C THR A 24 28.87 -7.29 -30.03
N VAL A 25 29.71 -6.99 -29.04
CA VAL A 25 29.30 -6.68 -27.67
C VAL A 25 28.88 -5.22 -27.59
N SER A 26 27.67 -4.91 -27.12
CA SER A 26 27.20 -3.54 -26.95
C SER A 26 27.34 -3.07 -25.50
N PHE A 27 27.33 -1.75 -25.31
CA PHE A 27 27.28 -1.21 -23.96
C PHE A 27 25.96 -1.55 -23.25
N GLU A 28 24.84 -1.41 -23.95
CA GLU A 28 23.51 -1.48 -23.33
C GLU A 28 23.11 -2.90 -22.92
N ASN A 29 23.23 -3.86 -23.84
CA ASN A 29 22.68 -5.20 -23.63
C ASN A 29 23.68 -6.20 -23.01
N ASP A 30 24.98 -5.89 -23.02
CA ASP A 30 26.01 -6.83 -22.57
C ASP A 30 26.89 -6.24 -21.44
N VAL A 31 27.30 -4.98 -21.53
CA VAL A 31 28.20 -4.36 -20.52
C VAL A 31 27.45 -3.89 -19.28
N LEU A 32 26.32 -3.17 -19.45
CA LEU A 32 25.53 -2.69 -18.31
C LEU A 32 25.12 -3.83 -17.38
N PRO A 33 24.52 -4.96 -17.86
CA PRO A 33 24.18 -6.08 -16.98
C PRO A 33 25.36 -6.58 -16.14
N VAL A 34 26.55 -6.66 -16.75
CA VAL A 34 27.78 -7.08 -16.07
C VAL A 34 28.18 -6.07 -14.99
N LEU A 35 28.14 -4.77 -15.29
CA LEU A 35 28.51 -3.71 -14.34
C LEU A 35 27.51 -3.61 -13.18
N THR A 36 26.21 -3.78 -13.45
CA THR A 36 25.16 -3.86 -12.42
C THR A 36 25.46 -5.04 -11.52
N ARG A 37 25.58 -6.25 -12.10
CA ARG A 37 25.81 -7.51 -11.38
C ARG A 37 27.11 -7.52 -10.56
N ALA A 38 28.15 -6.87 -11.05
CA ALA A 38 29.41 -6.71 -10.33
C ALA A 38 29.32 -5.70 -9.17
N GLY A 39 28.19 -5.01 -8.99
CA GLY A 39 27.95 -4.02 -7.94
C GLY A 39 28.61 -2.67 -8.18
N CYS A 40 29.15 -2.41 -9.38
CA CYS A 40 29.80 -1.14 -9.71
C CYS A 40 28.79 0.03 -9.70
N MET A 41 27.54 -0.26 -10.08
CA MET A 41 26.44 0.70 -10.26
C MET A 41 25.48 0.73 -9.06
N ALA A 42 25.94 0.25 -7.90
CA ALA A 42 25.19 0.30 -6.64
C ALA A 42 25.36 1.65 -5.94
N GLY A 43 24.37 2.06 -5.14
CA GLY A 43 24.41 3.33 -4.38
C GLY A 43 25.54 3.43 -3.34
N SER A 44 26.15 2.30 -2.96
CA SER A 44 27.35 2.25 -2.11
C SER A 44 28.67 2.43 -2.88
N CYS A 45 28.63 2.47 -4.23
CA CYS A 45 29.78 2.58 -5.12
C CYS A 45 29.66 3.84 -6.00
N HIS A 46 29.67 3.69 -7.33
CA HIS A 46 29.68 4.84 -8.25
C HIS A 46 28.31 5.46 -8.49
N ALA A 47 27.23 4.81 -8.04
CA ALA A 47 25.86 5.36 -8.15
C ALA A 47 25.40 6.15 -6.92
N LYS A 48 26.34 6.67 -6.14
CA LYS A 48 26.08 7.67 -5.10
C LYS A 48 25.68 9.00 -5.78
N ALA A 49 24.91 9.85 -5.08
CA ALA A 49 24.40 11.11 -5.63
C ALA A 49 25.49 12.03 -6.25
N ASP A 50 26.68 12.08 -5.66
CA ASP A 50 27.83 12.86 -6.16
C ASP A 50 28.87 11.99 -6.91
N GLY A 51 28.53 10.74 -7.20
CA GLY A 51 29.46 9.70 -7.62
C GLY A 51 30.49 9.35 -6.54
N GLN A 52 31.57 8.67 -6.95
CA GLN A 52 32.69 8.34 -6.08
C GLN A 52 34.01 8.69 -6.79
N ASN A 53 34.80 9.56 -6.17
CA ASN A 53 36.12 9.99 -6.67
C ASN A 53 36.09 10.56 -8.10
N GLY A 54 35.05 11.35 -8.42
CA GLY A 54 34.86 11.96 -9.74
C GLY A 54 34.51 10.94 -10.82
N PHE A 55 33.92 9.79 -10.46
CA PHE A 55 33.30 8.85 -11.37
C PHE A 55 31.89 8.56 -10.90
N GLN A 56 30.91 8.96 -11.71
CA GLN A 56 29.50 8.90 -11.39
C GLN A 56 28.79 7.98 -12.37
N LEU A 57 28.01 7.06 -11.85
CA LEU A 57 27.14 6.19 -12.64
C LEU A 57 25.70 6.37 -12.16
N SER A 58 24.76 6.04 -13.03
CA SER A 58 23.35 5.96 -12.72
C SER A 58 23.09 4.73 -11.83
N ILE A 59 22.12 4.83 -10.93
CA ILE A 59 21.78 3.72 -10.03
C ILE A 59 21.06 2.62 -10.81
N PHE A 60 21.57 1.38 -10.73
CA PHE A 60 21.01 0.24 -11.48
C PHE A 60 20.93 0.45 -13.00
N SER A 61 21.84 1.25 -13.57
CA SER A 61 21.96 1.44 -15.03
C SER A 61 20.76 2.12 -15.70
N PHE A 62 20.08 3.00 -14.96
CA PHE A 62 18.86 3.67 -15.43
C PHE A 62 19.09 4.70 -16.54
N ASP A 63 20.29 5.30 -16.62
CA ASP A 63 20.65 6.26 -17.67
C ASP A 63 21.87 5.75 -18.45
N PRO A 64 21.66 4.78 -19.37
CA PRO A 64 22.72 4.20 -20.20
C PRO A 64 23.56 5.23 -20.96
N ASP A 65 22.97 6.37 -21.35
CA ASP A 65 23.67 7.40 -22.12
C ASP A 65 24.62 8.22 -21.26
N SER A 66 24.19 8.59 -20.06
CA SER A 66 25.06 9.21 -19.06
C SER A 66 26.16 8.25 -18.61
N ASP A 67 25.82 7.00 -18.30
CA ASP A 67 26.78 5.96 -17.90
C ASP A 67 27.87 5.73 -18.94
N TYR A 68 27.46 5.62 -20.21
CA TYR A 68 28.40 5.46 -21.31
C TYR A 68 29.31 6.68 -21.44
N ARG A 69 28.77 7.90 -21.30
CA ARG A 69 29.57 9.13 -21.36
C ARG A 69 30.60 9.18 -20.24
N GLU A 70 30.21 8.82 -19.03
CA GLU A 70 31.09 8.77 -17.85
C GLU A 70 32.21 7.72 -17.98
N ILE A 71 31.89 6.58 -18.58
CA ILE A 71 32.86 5.51 -18.80
C ILE A 71 33.79 5.81 -19.99
N VAL A 72 33.26 6.30 -21.11
CA VAL A 72 34.00 6.36 -22.39
C VAL A 72 34.61 7.73 -22.65
N TYR A 73 33.94 8.83 -22.28
CA TYR A 73 34.35 10.19 -22.65
C TYR A 73 34.83 11.04 -21.48
N ASP A 74 34.25 10.88 -20.30
CA ASP A 74 34.62 11.67 -19.12
C ASP A 74 36.09 11.48 -18.73
N ALA A 75 36.64 12.50 -18.06
CA ALA A 75 38.05 12.57 -17.70
C ALA A 75 38.99 12.34 -18.91
N ARG A 76 38.56 12.84 -20.08
CA ARG A 76 39.24 12.75 -21.38
C ARG A 76 39.43 11.30 -21.87
N GLY A 77 38.44 10.44 -21.59
CA GLY A 77 38.42 9.04 -22.03
C GLY A 77 39.44 8.13 -21.34
N ARG A 78 39.97 8.54 -20.18
CA ARG A 78 41.04 7.78 -19.50
C ARG A 78 40.63 6.39 -19.00
N ARG A 79 39.33 6.10 -18.93
CA ARG A 79 38.79 4.88 -18.31
C ARG A 79 38.77 3.68 -19.25
N VAL A 80 38.72 3.93 -20.57
CA VAL A 80 38.65 2.93 -21.63
C VAL A 80 39.78 3.15 -22.62
N PHE A 81 40.56 2.12 -22.94
CA PHE A 81 41.68 2.21 -23.87
C PHE A 81 41.61 1.10 -24.94
N PRO A 82 40.91 1.32 -26.07
CA PRO A 82 40.63 0.28 -27.06
C PRO A 82 41.85 -0.39 -27.67
N SER A 83 42.95 0.36 -27.87
CA SER A 83 44.19 -0.19 -28.43
C SER A 83 44.98 -1.07 -27.45
N SER A 84 44.67 -1.02 -26.16
CA SER A 84 45.23 -1.92 -25.14
C SER A 84 44.19 -2.15 -24.03
N PRO A 85 43.16 -2.99 -24.30
CA PRO A 85 42.00 -3.15 -23.42
C PRO A 85 42.37 -3.49 -21.98
N ASP A 86 43.36 -4.37 -21.79
CA ASP A 86 43.84 -4.83 -20.48
C ASP A 86 44.44 -3.72 -19.61
N HIS A 87 44.82 -2.57 -20.21
CA HIS A 87 45.34 -1.40 -19.52
C HIS A 87 44.26 -0.32 -19.27
N SER A 88 43.00 -0.59 -19.61
CA SER A 88 41.88 0.30 -19.31
C SER A 88 41.68 0.41 -17.81
N LEU A 89 41.60 1.63 -17.27
CA LEU A 89 41.40 1.83 -15.83
C LEU A 89 40.13 1.15 -15.32
N LEU A 90 39.08 1.04 -16.15
CA LEU A 90 37.86 0.31 -15.81
C LEU A 90 38.17 -1.14 -15.37
N LEU A 91 38.93 -1.89 -16.18
CA LEU A 91 39.33 -3.26 -15.87
C LEU A 91 40.34 -3.34 -14.73
N LEU A 92 41.34 -2.45 -14.74
CA LEU A 92 42.40 -2.46 -13.73
C LEU A 92 41.86 -2.18 -12.32
N LYS A 93 40.90 -1.26 -12.18
CA LYS A 93 40.25 -0.95 -10.90
C LYS A 93 39.30 -2.06 -10.48
N ALA A 94 38.47 -2.58 -11.40
CA ALA A 94 37.51 -3.64 -11.10
C ALA A 94 38.17 -4.95 -10.63
N THR A 95 39.35 -5.27 -11.16
CA THR A 95 40.17 -6.42 -10.75
C THR A 95 41.13 -6.13 -9.60
N ASN A 96 41.13 -4.89 -9.07
CA ASN A 96 42.07 -4.40 -8.05
C ASN A 96 43.56 -4.55 -8.44
N ALA A 97 43.86 -4.59 -9.74
CA ALA A 97 45.23 -4.59 -10.27
C ALA A 97 45.93 -3.24 -10.07
N VAL A 98 45.15 -2.17 -9.88
CA VAL A 98 45.60 -0.87 -9.37
C VAL A 98 44.72 -0.49 -8.17
N PRO A 99 45.23 0.31 -7.20
CA PRO A 99 44.50 0.59 -5.96
C PRO A 99 43.08 1.11 -6.23
N HIS A 100 42.07 0.34 -5.86
CA HIS A 100 40.67 0.75 -5.82
C HIS A 100 40.28 0.94 -4.35
N GLU A 101 39.60 2.04 -4.02
CA GLU A 101 39.16 2.26 -2.62
C GLU A 101 38.04 1.29 -2.20
N GLY A 102 37.31 0.73 -3.17
CA GLY A 102 36.34 -0.34 -2.94
C GLY A 102 36.95 -1.73 -3.08
N GLU A 103 36.14 -2.74 -2.79
CA GLU A 103 36.51 -4.15 -2.93
C GLU A 103 36.76 -4.55 -4.40
N GLN A 104 37.42 -5.68 -4.61
CA GLN A 104 37.53 -6.31 -5.92
C GLN A 104 36.12 -6.69 -6.41
N ARG A 105 35.75 -6.26 -7.62
CA ARG A 105 34.43 -6.51 -8.21
C ARG A 105 34.44 -7.58 -9.30
N LEU A 106 35.58 -7.78 -9.95
CA LEU A 106 35.75 -8.75 -11.03
C LEU A 106 37.01 -9.59 -10.83
N GLU A 107 36.96 -10.85 -11.23
CA GLU A 107 38.14 -11.69 -11.36
C GLU A 107 38.70 -11.57 -12.78
N LYS A 108 40.03 -11.45 -12.91
CA LYS A 108 40.68 -11.40 -14.22
C LYS A 108 40.47 -12.72 -14.96
N GLY A 109 39.97 -12.67 -16.19
CA GLY A 109 39.65 -13.85 -17.01
C GLY A 109 38.30 -14.50 -16.69
N SER A 110 37.50 -13.93 -15.78
CA SER A 110 36.08 -14.30 -15.63
C SER A 110 35.27 -13.95 -16.88
N GLU A 111 34.10 -14.57 -17.03
CA GLU A 111 33.15 -14.23 -18.11
C GLU A 111 32.86 -12.73 -18.17
N PHE A 112 32.55 -12.13 -17.02
CA PHE A 112 32.27 -10.70 -16.89
C PHE A 112 33.46 -9.83 -17.30
N TYR A 113 34.69 -10.23 -16.95
CA TYR A 113 35.90 -9.55 -17.37
C TYR A 113 36.08 -9.60 -18.90
N GLU A 114 35.86 -10.78 -19.52
CA GLU A 114 36.03 -10.93 -20.96
C GLU A 114 34.96 -10.17 -21.76
N VAL A 115 33.73 -10.05 -21.26
CA VAL A 115 32.68 -9.20 -21.88
C VAL A 115 33.15 -7.74 -21.93
N LEU A 116 33.58 -7.18 -20.80
CA LEU A 116 34.07 -5.80 -20.74
C LEU A 116 35.32 -5.59 -21.61
N ARG A 117 36.27 -6.53 -21.54
CA ARG A 117 37.52 -6.48 -22.32
C ARG A 117 37.24 -6.51 -23.82
N ARG A 118 36.32 -7.39 -24.25
CA ARG A 118 35.90 -7.51 -25.65
C ARG A 118 35.19 -6.25 -26.13
N TRP A 119 34.25 -5.72 -25.36
CA TRP A 119 33.58 -4.46 -25.66
C TRP A 119 34.59 -3.31 -25.88
N ILE A 120 35.57 -3.18 -24.98
CA ILE A 120 36.64 -2.18 -25.12
C ILE A 120 37.46 -2.41 -26.39
N ALA A 121 37.84 -3.67 -26.68
CA ALA A 121 38.62 -4.04 -27.87
C ALA A 121 37.88 -3.73 -29.18
N GLU A 122 36.55 -3.85 -29.18
CA GLU A 122 35.66 -3.57 -30.31
C GLU A 122 35.40 -2.06 -30.50
N GLY A 123 36.08 -1.20 -29.74
CA GLY A 123 35.95 0.26 -29.83
C GLY A 123 34.86 0.82 -28.91
N ALA A 124 34.42 0.04 -27.92
CA ALA A 124 33.42 0.40 -26.93
C ALA A 124 32.10 0.92 -27.56
N PRO A 125 31.43 0.17 -28.44
CA PRO A 125 30.19 0.64 -29.07
C PRO A 125 29.09 0.91 -28.03
N ARG A 126 28.44 2.08 -28.10
CA ARG A 126 27.29 2.44 -27.26
C ARG A 126 26.08 1.55 -27.55
N ARG A 127 25.76 1.39 -28.82
CA ARG A 127 24.73 0.48 -29.34
C ARG A 127 25.19 -0.17 -30.63
N VAL A 128 24.61 -1.32 -30.96
CA VAL A 128 24.77 -1.95 -32.28
C VAL A 128 23.58 -1.63 -33.20
N GLU A 129 23.76 -1.78 -34.51
CA GLU A 129 22.69 -1.48 -35.47
C GLU A 129 21.46 -2.37 -35.23
N LYS A 130 20.27 -1.77 -35.09
CA LYS A 130 19.00 -2.45 -34.76
C LYS A 130 19.04 -3.24 -33.45
N GLU A 131 19.83 -2.78 -32.49
CA GLU A 131 19.84 -3.35 -31.16
C GLU A 131 18.45 -3.27 -30.52
N PRO A 132 17.89 -4.39 -30.04
CA PRO A 132 16.59 -4.37 -29.39
C PRO A 132 16.68 -3.85 -27.95
N ASP A 133 15.63 -3.18 -27.51
CA ASP A 133 15.52 -2.61 -26.16
C ASP A 133 15.01 -3.67 -25.18
N LEU A 134 15.48 -3.64 -23.94
CA LEU A 134 14.96 -4.48 -22.87
C LEU A 134 13.56 -4.00 -22.47
N ILE A 135 12.55 -4.87 -22.55
CA ILE A 135 11.14 -4.50 -22.31
C ILE A 135 10.48 -5.26 -21.15
N GLY A 136 11.16 -6.22 -20.53
CA GLY A 136 10.61 -6.92 -19.37
C GLY A 136 11.47 -8.04 -18.82
N LEU A 137 11.07 -8.49 -17.63
CA LEU A 137 11.71 -9.56 -16.86
C LEU A 137 10.65 -10.52 -16.33
N ALA A 138 10.90 -11.82 -16.49
CA ALA A 138 10.03 -12.88 -15.97
C ALA A 138 10.87 -13.90 -15.19
N ILE A 139 10.25 -14.53 -14.19
CA ILE A 139 10.86 -15.59 -13.39
C ILE A 139 10.09 -16.88 -13.63
N GLU A 140 10.79 -17.97 -13.88
CA GLU A 140 10.21 -19.28 -14.11
C GLU A 140 10.66 -20.29 -13.03
N PRO A 141 9.72 -20.85 -12.23
CA PRO A 141 8.31 -20.46 -12.12
C PRO A 141 8.12 -19.14 -11.33
N ALA A 142 7.06 -18.37 -11.65
CA ALA A 142 6.72 -17.14 -10.94
C ALA A 142 6.19 -17.39 -9.52
N GLU A 143 5.58 -18.57 -9.30
CA GLU A 143 5.19 -19.05 -7.98
C GLU A 143 5.64 -20.51 -7.77
N SER A 144 6.09 -20.86 -6.56
CA SER A 144 6.41 -22.26 -6.24
C SER A 144 6.19 -22.62 -4.78
N THR A 145 5.74 -23.85 -4.54
CA THR A 145 5.64 -24.42 -3.19
C THR A 145 6.92 -25.20 -2.85
N PHE A 146 7.49 -24.96 -1.68
CA PHE A 146 8.70 -25.62 -1.19
C PHE A 146 8.41 -26.44 0.06
N GLN A 147 9.00 -27.62 0.15
CA GLN A 147 9.11 -28.31 1.44
C GLN A 147 10.15 -27.61 2.33
N LYS A 148 10.03 -27.74 3.65
CA LYS A 148 11.01 -27.18 4.60
C LYS A 148 12.42 -27.66 4.26
N GLY A 149 13.37 -26.72 4.14
CA GLY A 149 14.75 -27.03 3.77
C GLY A 149 14.98 -27.41 2.29
N GLN A 150 13.94 -27.47 1.46
CA GLN A 150 14.10 -27.78 0.04
C GLN A 150 14.76 -26.62 -0.70
N SER A 151 15.66 -26.95 -1.65
CA SER A 151 16.18 -25.97 -2.60
C SER A 151 15.62 -26.21 -4.01
N LYS A 152 15.37 -25.13 -4.76
CA LYS A 152 15.01 -25.17 -6.18
C LYS A 152 15.74 -24.08 -6.95
N GLN A 153 16.06 -24.38 -8.20
CA GLN A 153 16.62 -23.41 -9.15
C GLN A 153 15.48 -22.64 -9.82
N ILE A 154 15.59 -21.31 -9.87
CA ILE A 154 14.75 -20.48 -10.74
C ILE A 154 15.50 -20.09 -12.00
N LYS A 155 14.74 -19.77 -13.06
CA LYS A 155 15.27 -19.12 -14.26
C LYS A 155 14.76 -17.71 -14.36
N VAL A 156 15.62 -16.80 -14.79
CA VAL A 156 15.25 -15.41 -15.05
C VAL A 156 15.35 -15.17 -16.54
N ILE A 157 14.26 -14.71 -17.15
CA ILE A 157 14.13 -14.51 -18.59
C ILE A 157 13.89 -13.02 -18.88
N ALA A 158 14.84 -12.39 -19.55
CA ALA A 158 14.70 -11.04 -20.08
C ALA A 158 14.01 -11.09 -21.46
N SER A 159 13.08 -10.18 -21.72
CA SER A 159 12.38 -10.04 -23.01
C SER A 159 12.76 -8.73 -23.69
N TYR A 160 12.97 -8.77 -25.00
CA TYR A 160 13.46 -7.65 -25.81
C TYR A 160 12.43 -7.21 -26.86
N SER A 161 12.54 -5.98 -27.36
CA SER A 161 11.57 -5.34 -28.26
C SER A 161 11.42 -6.01 -29.64
N ASP A 162 12.38 -6.83 -30.03
CA ASP A 162 12.33 -7.68 -31.23
C ASP A 162 11.66 -9.05 -31.00
N GLY A 163 11.18 -9.31 -29.78
CA GLY A 163 10.60 -10.58 -29.35
C GLY A 163 11.64 -11.61 -28.88
N MET A 164 12.94 -11.30 -28.91
CA MET A 164 13.97 -12.17 -28.37
C MET A 164 13.80 -12.35 -26.85
N LYS A 165 14.09 -13.54 -26.36
CA LYS A 165 14.17 -13.85 -24.93
C LYS A 165 15.56 -14.38 -24.59
N ARG A 166 16.16 -13.89 -23.51
CA ARG A 166 17.47 -14.35 -23.01
C ARG A 166 17.35 -14.84 -21.59
N GLU A 167 17.98 -15.95 -21.28
CA GLU A 167 18.15 -16.36 -19.88
C GLU A 167 19.26 -15.52 -19.25
N VAL A 168 18.92 -14.80 -18.18
CA VAL A 168 19.78 -13.84 -17.51
C VAL A 168 19.96 -14.16 -16.02
N THR A 169 19.71 -15.41 -15.62
CA THR A 169 19.79 -15.89 -14.23
C THR A 169 21.12 -15.49 -13.57
N HIS A 170 22.26 -15.82 -14.20
CA HIS A 170 23.60 -15.54 -13.69
C HIS A 170 23.98 -14.03 -13.68
N LEU A 171 23.26 -13.20 -14.44
CA LEU A 171 23.43 -11.75 -14.52
C LEU A 171 22.48 -10.99 -13.59
N SER A 172 21.52 -11.67 -12.96
CA SER A 172 20.51 -11.04 -12.13
C SER A 172 20.98 -10.87 -10.69
N GLU A 173 20.45 -9.87 -9.99
CA GLU A 173 20.61 -9.71 -8.56
C GLU A 173 19.39 -10.25 -7.82
N TYR A 174 19.61 -10.84 -6.64
CA TYR A 174 18.58 -11.51 -5.87
C TYR A 174 18.50 -10.96 -4.45
N THR A 175 17.29 -10.68 -3.98
CA THR A 175 17.02 -10.28 -2.59
C THR A 175 15.80 -11.04 -2.07
N SER A 176 15.91 -11.64 -0.89
CA SER A 176 14.74 -12.20 -0.20
C SER A 176 14.16 -11.20 0.80
N ASN A 177 12.83 -11.06 0.82
CA ASN A 177 12.14 -10.20 1.77
C ASN A 177 12.37 -10.63 3.22
N ASP A 178 12.36 -11.94 3.49
CA ASP A 178 12.74 -12.49 4.79
C ASP A 178 13.67 -13.71 4.65
N ARG A 179 14.94 -13.50 4.98
CA ARG A 179 15.98 -14.53 4.90
C ARG A 179 15.75 -15.71 5.86
N ALA A 180 14.92 -15.55 6.91
CA ALA A 180 14.54 -16.63 7.81
C ALA A 180 13.56 -17.62 7.15
N PHE A 181 12.72 -17.14 6.23
CA PHE A 181 11.79 -17.98 5.47
C PHE A 181 12.41 -18.57 4.21
N ALA A 182 13.20 -17.82 3.46
CA ALA A 182 13.96 -18.36 2.33
C ALA A 182 15.23 -17.56 2.07
N SER A 183 16.28 -18.25 1.65
CA SER A 183 17.49 -17.62 1.13
C SER A 183 17.61 -17.89 -0.36
N VAL A 184 18.28 -16.99 -1.07
CA VAL A 184 18.59 -17.14 -2.50
C VAL A 184 20.07 -16.84 -2.67
N ASP A 185 20.78 -17.73 -3.35
CA ASP A 185 22.19 -17.53 -3.66
C ASP A 185 22.38 -16.70 -4.93
N HIS A 186 23.65 -16.48 -5.28
CA HIS A 186 24.00 -15.63 -6.41
C HIS A 186 23.57 -16.23 -7.76
N ASP A 187 23.33 -17.53 -7.87
CA ASP A 187 22.94 -18.21 -9.11
C ASP A 187 21.43 -18.41 -9.22
N GLY A 188 20.64 -17.82 -8.32
CA GLY A 188 19.19 -17.96 -8.33
C GLY A 188 18.70 -19.31 -7.79
N LYS A 189 19.48 -19.98 -6.94
CA LYS A 189 18.99 -21.15 -6.21
C LYS A 189 18.37 -20.71 -4.90
N ILE A 190 17.07 -20.93 -4.78
CA ILE A 190 16.29 -20.60 -3.58
C ILE A 190 16.31 -21.79 -2.63
N THR A 191 16.54 -21.56 -1.35
CA THR A 191 16.48 -22.54 -0.27
C THR A 191 15.47 -22.12 0.77
N ALA A 192 14.43 -22.94 0.95
CA ALA A 192 13.39 -22.73 1.94
C ALA A 192 13.88 -22.94 3.37
N GLY A 193 13.41 -22.11 4.28
CA GLY A 193 13.65 -22.20 5.71
C GLY A 193 12.88 -23.35 6.37
N LYS A 194 12.86 -23.33 7.71
CA LYS A 194 12.19 -24.36 8.53
C LYS A 194 10.80 -23.95 9.01
N VAL A 195 10.44 -22.68 8.84
CA VAL A 195 9.17 -22.11 9.32
C VAL A 195 8.19 -22.10 8.15
N PRO A 196 6.96 -22.65 8.32
CA PRO A 196 5.94 -22.55 7.29
C PRO A 196 5.47 -21.10 7.13
N GLY A 197 5.07 -20.73 5.94
CA GLY A 197 4.63 -19.38 5.62
C GLY A 197 4.82 -19.04 4.15
N GLU A 198 4.83 -17.76 3.82
CA GLU A 198 5.09 -17.29 2.47
C GLU A 198 6.18 -16.23 2.48
N ASN A 199 6.94 -16.18 1.40
CA ASN A 199 7.98 -15.21 1.19
C ASN A 199 8.05 -14.83 -0.29
N SER A 200 8.74 -13.74 -0.59
CA SER A 200 9.01 -13.32 -1.97
C SER A 200 10.51 -13.15 -2.17
N VAL A 201 10.99 -13.58 -3.33
CA VAL A 201 12.35 -13.32 -3.80
C VAL A 201 12.26 -12.30 -4.93
N ILE A 202 12.83 -11.12 -4.70
CA ILE A 202 12.96 -10.04 -5.66
C ILE A 202 14.17 -10.33 -6.54
N VAL A 203 13.98 -10.21 -7.84
CA VAL A 203 14.99 -10.36 -8.89
C VAL A 203 15.12 -9.04 -9.64
N ARG A 204 16.35 -8.57 -9.79
CA ARG A 204 16.66 -7.37 -10.58
C ARG A 204 17.59 -7.74 -11.73
N TYR A 205 17.32 -7.17 -12.89
CA TYR A 205 18.19 -7.25 -14.06
C TYR A 205 18.19 -5.88 -14.75
N VAL A 206 19.30 -5.15 -14.64
CA VAL A 206 19.42 -3.75 -15.09
C VAL A 206 18.32 -2.90 -14.39
N ASP A 207 17.44 -2.26 -15.17
CA ASP A 207 16.34 -1.42 -14.73
C ASP A 207 15.06 -2.22 -14.45
N GLN A 208 15.00 -3.50 -14.83
CA GLN A 208 13.84 -4.35 -14.63
C GLN A 208 13.84 -5.04 -13.27
N VAL A 209 12.64 -5.16 -12.68
CA VAL A 209 12.41 -5.86 -11.42
C VAL A 209 11.26 -6.85 -11.60
N ALA A 210 11.41 -8.05 -11.03
CA ALA A 210 10.37 -9.05 -10.91
C ALA A 210 10.41 -9.68 -9.52
N ALA A 211 9.33 -10.33 -9.09
CA ALA A 211 9.33 -11.09 -7.85
C ALA A 211 8.77 -12.49 -8.07
N MET A 212 9.38 -13.45 -7.39
CA MET A 212 8.91 -14.83 -7.33
C MET A 212 8.32 -15.08 -5.96
N ARG A 213 7.07 -15.57 -5.93
CA ARG A 213 6.39 -15.92 -4.70
C ARG A 213 6.70 -17.37 -4.34
N LEU A 214 6.98 -17.61 -3.06
CA LEU A 214 7.13 -18.96 -2.57
C LEU A 214 6.30 -19.22 -1.32
N VAL A 215 5.80 -20.44 -1.22
CA VAL A 215 4.99 -20.92 -0.09
C VAL A 215 5.68 -22.14 0.52
N ILE A 216 5.82 -22.15 1.84
CA ILE A 216 6.29 -23.29 2.63
C ILE A 216 5.08 -23.77 3.45
N PRO A 217 4.42 -24.86 3.06
CA PRO A 217 3.25 -25.34 3.78
C PRO A 217 3.66 -25.95 5.13
N PRO A 218 2.72 -26.09 6.08
CA PRO A 218 2.95 -26.84 7.30
C PRO A 218 3.20 -28.33 7.00
N ASP A 219 3.77 -29.06 7.97
CA ASP A 219 4.14 -30.48 7.80
C ASP A 219 2.93 -31.39 7.58
N THR A 220 1.75 -30.93 7.95
CA THR A 220 0.49 -31.64 7.73
C THR A 220 -0.55 -30.64 7.26
N LEU A 221 -0.99 -30.82 6.01
CA LEU A 221 -2.15 -30.12 5.48
C LEU A 221 -3.43 -30.83 5.91
N LEU A 222 -4.48 -30.05 6.13
CA LEU A 222 -5.81 -30.60 6.38
C LEU A 222 -6.40 -31.21 5.09
N PRO A 223 -7.26 -32.24 5.19
CA PRO A 223 -7.94 -32.81 4.02
C PRO A 223 -8.77 -31.75 3.28
N ALA A 224 -8.74 -31.78 1.94
CA ALA A 224 -9.44 -30.82 1.08
C ALA A 224 -10.95 -30.77 1.39
N GLU A 225 -11.53 -31.91 1.77
CA GLU A 225 -12.94 -32.08 2.12
C GLU A 225 -13.35 -31.19 3.30
N ARG A 226 -12.42 -30.88 4.22
CA ARG A 226 -12.70 -29.95 5.33
C ARG A 226 -12.99 -28.54 4.81
N TYR A 227 -12.25 -28.09 3.79
CA TYR A 227 -12.46 -26.78 3.17
C TYR A 227 -13.68 -26.76 2.26
N THR A 228 -13.97 -27.84 1.55
CA THR A 228 -15.17 -27.97 0.73
C THR A 228 -16.44 -27.93 1.60
N ALA A 229 -16.41 -28.49 2.80
CA ALA A 229 -17.54 -28.49 3.73
C ALA A 229 -17.83 -27.13 4.40
N LEU A 230 -16.93 -26.14 4.30
CA LEU A 230 -17.15 -24.82 4.91
C LEU A 230 -18.33 -24.08 4.25
N PRO A 231 -19.22 -23.44 5.02
CA PRO A 231 -20.24 -22.54 4.49
C PRO A 231 -19.62 -21.37 3.72
N ARG A 232 -20.27 -20.95 2.62
CA ARG A 232 -19.81 -19.86 1.74
C ARG A 232 -20.94 -18.85 1.52
N HIS A 233 -20.61 -17.58 1.64
CA HIS A 233 -21.51 -16.45 1.42
C HIS A 233 -20.93 -15.54 0.33
N GLY A 234 -20.62 -16.13 -0.82
CA GLY A 234 -20.14 -15.42 -2.01
C GLY A 234 -18.67 -15.69 -2.35
N LYS A 235 -18.15 -14.93 -3.31
CA LYS A 235 -16.84 -15.19 -3.92
C LYS A 235 -15.65 -14.87 -3.03
N VAL A 236 -15.81 -13.94 -2.09
CA VAL A 236 -14.79 -13.62 -1.08
C VAL A 236 -14.37 -14.87 -0.32
N ASP A 237 -15.35 -15.68 0.11
CA ASP A 237 -15.09 -16.90 0.88
C ASP A 237 -14.42 -17.97 0.02
N ASP A 238 -14.84 -18.13 -1.25
CA ASP A 238 -14.20 -19.08 -2.18
C ASP A 238 -12.70 -18.82 -2.32
N LEU A 239 -12.35 -17.56 -2.60
CA LEU A 239 -10.97 -17.15 -2.88
C LEU A 239 -10.12 -17.14 -1.60
N ALA A 240 -10.71 -16.82 -0.45
CA ALA A 240 -10.03 -16.92 0.85
C ALA A 240 -9.78 -18.38 1.23
N TYR A 241 -10.75 -19.28 1.06
CA TYR A 241 -10.62 -20.69 1.46
C TYR A 241 -9.66 -21.46 0.56
N ALA A 242 -9.62 -21.15 -0.74
CA ALA A 242 -8.59 -21.66 -1.63
C ALA A 242 -7.19 -21.29 -1.10
N ARG A 243 -7.00 -20.04 -0.69
CA ARG A 243 -5.74 -19.60 -0.09
C ARG A 243 -5.45 -20.30 1.24
N PHE A 244 -6.45 -20.48 2.10
CA PHE A 244 -6.27 -21.18 3.37
C PHE A 244 -5.83 -22.63 3.19
N GLN A 245 -6.38 -23.30 2.18
CA GLN A 245 -6.00 -24.66 1.84
C GLN A 245 -4.53 -24.75 1.40
N ASP A 246 -4.05 -23.82 0.57
CA ASP A 246 -2.64 -23.76 0.16
C ASP A 246 -1.67 -23.58 1.34
N LEU A 247 -2.13 -22.85 2.37
CA LEU A 247 -1.34 -22.50 3.55
C LEU A 247 -1.54 -23.44 4.74
N GLY A 248 -2.47 -24.39 4.65
CA GLY A 248 -2.87 -25.22 5.78
C GLY A 248 -3.49 -24.43 6.94
N LEU A 249 -4.03 -23.25 6.67
CA LEU A 249 -4.80 -22.47 7.64
C LEU A 249 -6.21 -23.03 7.71
N TYR A 250 -6.85 -23.02 8.88
CA TYR A 250 -8.28 -23.31 9.01
C TYR A 250 -8.98 -22.11 9.64
N PRO A 251 -10.06 -21.60 9.04
CA PRO A 251 -10.69 -20.39 9.53
C PRO A 251 -11.30 -20.58 10.92
N SER A 252 -11.36 -19.51 11.70
CA SER A 252 -12.05 -19.52 12.99
C SER A 252 -13.57 -19.69 12.81
N GLU A 253 -14.20 -20.19 13.87
CA GLU A 253 -15.67 -20.29 13.97
C GLU A 253 -16.34 -18.92 13.76
N PRO A 254 -17.64 -18.87 13.39
CA PRO A 254 -18.33 -17.60 13.24
C PRO A 254 -18.33 -16.83 14.55
N CYS A 255 -18.22 -15.50 14.46
CA CYS A 255 -18.44 -14.64 15.60
C CYS A 255 -19.89 -14.78 16.09
N ARG A 256 -20.10 -14.49 17.37
CA ARG A 256 -21.45 -14.42 17.94
C ARG A 256 -22.22 -13.24 17.35
N ASP A 257 -23.54 -13.24 17.50
CA ASP A 257 -24.38 -12.14 17.01
C ASP A 257 -24.07 -10.80 17.69
N ASP A 258 -23.79 -10.81 18.98
CA ASP A 258 -23.36 -9.60 19.70
C ASP A 258 -22.03 -9.04 19.18
N GLU A 259 -21.06 -9.93 18.92
CA GLU A 259 -19.76 -9.59 18.33
C GLU A 259 -19.96 -9.02 16.92
N PHE A 260 -20.78 -9.65 16.08
CA PHE A 260 -21.10 -9.15 14.74
C PHE A 260 -21.78 -7.78 14.75
N LEU A 261 -22.80 -7.59 15.59
CA LEU A 261 -23.52 -6.32 15.71
C LEU A 261 -22.55 -5.20 16.08
N ARG A 262 -21.75 -5.43 17.12
CA ARG A 262 -20.80 -4.44 17.62
C ARG A 262 -19.75 -4.11 16.56
N ARG A 263 -19.14 -5.13 15.96
CA ARG A 263 -18.09 -4.98 14.94
C ARG A 263 -18.60 -4.23 13.71
N ALA A 264 -19.70 -4.69 13.12
CA ALA A 264 -20.26 -4.06 11.92
C ALA A 264 -20.70 -2.62 12.17
N THR A 265 -21.27 -2.31 13.35
CA THR A 265 -21.67 -0.92 13.67
C THR A 265 -20.45 -0.01 13.83
N LEU A 266 -19.41 -0.48 14.51
CA LEU A 266 -18.15 0.25 14.65
C LEU A 266 -17.46 0.48 13.30
N ASP A 267 -17.35 -0.57 12.48
CA ASP A 267 -16.64 -0.52 11.19
C ASP A 267 -17.38 0.27 10.12
N VAL A 268 -18.71 0.41 10.21
CA VAL A 268 -19.51 1.15 9.23
C VAL A 268 -19.80 2.58 9.68
N LEU A 269 -20.08 2.79 10.98
CA LEU A 269 -20.60 4.06 11.52
C LEU A 269 -19.69 4.72 12.55
N GLY A 270 -18.64 4.05 13.04
CA GLY A 270 -17.72 4.63 14.01
C GLY A 270 -18.34 4.95 15.37
N ARG A 271 -19.43 4.26 15.74
CA ARG A 271 -20.13 4.42 17.03
C ARG A 271 -20.54 3.07 17.63
N LEU A 272 -20.94 3.08 18.90
CA LEU A 272 -21.55 1.91 19.52
C LEU A 272 -22.98 1.68 18.99
N PRO A 273 -23.44 0.42 18.92
CA PRO A 273 -24.87 0.14 18.85
C PRO A 273 -25.58 0.70 20.07
N SER A 274 -26.71 1.38 19.85
CA SER A 274 -27.59 1.78 20.95
C SER A 274 -28.22 0.54 21.61
N ILE A 275 -28.65 0.69 22.86
CA ILE A 275 -29.34 -0.39 23.60
C ILE A 275 -30.57 -0.88 22.84
N GLY A 276 -31.30 0.02 22.18
CA GLY A 276 -32.47 -0.32 21.37
C GLY A 276 -32.10 -1.18 20.16
N GLU A 277 -31.07 -0.78 19.41
CA GLU A 277 -30.54 -1.55 18.28
C GLU A 277 -30.06 -2.94 18.72
N ALA A 278 -29.37 -3.01 19.87
CA ALA A 278 -28.87 -4.26 20.43
C ALA A 278 -30.00 -5.22 20.82
N LYS A 279 -31.00 -4.76 21.58
CA LYS A 279 -32.14 -5.61 21.95
C LYS A 279 -32.89 -6.12 20.73
N VAL A 280 -33.21 -5.24 19.78
CA VAL A 280 -33.91 -5.63 18.54
C VAL A 280 -33.13 -6.69 17.77
N PHE A 281 -31.82 -6.55 17.63
CA PHE A 281 -31.01 -7.50 16.85
C PHE A 281 -30.74 -8.82 17.58
N LEU A 282 -30.54 -8.77 18.90
CA LEU A 282 -30.26 -9.98 19.70
C LEU A 282 -31.51 -10.82 19.92
N ASP A 283 -32.69 -10.20 20.00
CA ASP A 283 -33.96 -10.91 20.15
C ASP A 283 -34.53 -11.38 18.79
N ASP A 284 -33.97 -10.92 17.66
CA ASP A 284 -34.35 -11.36 16.32
C ASP A 284 -33.86 -12.79 16.04
N THR A 285 -34.78 -13.64 15.58
CA THR A 285 -34.56 -15.07 15.27
C THR A 285 -34.55 -15.35 13.76
N ASP A 286 -34.71 -14.31 12.94
CA ASP A 286 -34.66 -14.43 11.49
C ASP A 286 -33.26 -14.88 11.03
N PRO A 287 -33.15 -15.93 10.20
CA PRO A 287 -31.85 -16.41 9.71
C PRO A 287 -31.08 -15.36 8.89
N ASP A 288 -31.77 -14.38 8.29
CA ASP A 288 -31.19 -13.32 7.46
C ASP A 288 -30.94 -12.03 8.26
N LYS A 289 -31.10 -12.03 9.58
CA LYS A 289 -30.98 -10.81 10.41
C LYS A 289 -29.65 -10.08 10.23
N ARG A 290 -28.55 -10.80 9.98
CA ARG A 290 -27.22 -10.21 9.73
C ARG A 290 -27.20 -9.42 8.43
N THR A 291 -27.74 -9.96 7.34
CA THR A 291 -27.88 -9.26 6.07
C THR A 291 -28.81 -8.04 6.20
N LYS A 292 -29.92 -8.18 6.93
CA LYS A 292 -30.82 -7.05 7.22
C LYS A 292 -30.13 -5.95 8.05
N LEU A 293 -29.28 -6.32 9.01
CA LEU A 293 -28.46 -5.37 9.76
C LEU A 293 -27.50 -4.63 8.82
N VAL A 294 -26.82 -5.32 7.91
CA VAL A 294 -25.91 -4.71 6.93
C VAL A 294 -26.65 -3.67 6.08
N GLU A 295 -27.83 -4.01 5.55
CA GLU A 295 -28.63 -3.04 4.79
C GLU A 295 -29.07 -1.84 5.62
N ARG A 296 -29.43 -2.05 6.89
CA ARG A 296 -29.79 -0.96 7.81
C ARG A 296 -28.60 -0.03 8.07
N LEU A 297 -27.41 -0.58 8.34
CA LEU A 297 -26.20 0.19 8.61
C LEU A 297 -25.76 1.03 7.39
N LEU A 298 -25.86 0.47 6.18
CA LEU A 298 -25.51 1.18 4.94
C LEU A 298 -26.66 2.05 4.40
N GLY A 299 -27.85 1.91 4.97
CA GLY A 299 -29.08 2.57 4.54
C GLY A 299 -29.13 4.07 4.81
N PRO A 300 -30.19 4.74 4.30
CA PRO A 300 -30.32 6.19 4.36
C PRO A 300 -30.47 6.76 5.78
N GLU A 301 -30.96 5.97 6.73
CA GLU A 301 -31.15 6.38 8.14
C GLU A 301 -29.82 6.70 8.82
N ASN A 302 -28.76 5.97 8.46
CA ASN A 302 -27.43 6.11 9.06
C ASN A 302 -26.48 6.97 8.21
N ARG A 303 -26.98 7.68 7.19
CA ARG A 303 -26.13 8.41 6.22
C ARG A 303 -25.22 9.47 6.85
N PHE A 304 -25.64 10.09 7.96
CA PHE A 304 -24.85 11.11 8.64
C PHE A 304 -23.72 10.51 9.47
N ASP A 305 -23.99 9.45 10.22
CA ASP A 305 -22.95 8.71 10.96
C ASP A 305 -21.94 8.08 10.01
N TYR A 306 -22.44 7.44 8.95
CA TYR A 306 -21.60 6.90 7.87
C TYR A 306 -20.68 8.00 7.29
N ALA A 307 -21.26 9.15 6.93
CA ALA A 307 -20.47 10.23 6.36
C ALA A 307 -19.46 10.83 7.33
N ASP A 308 -19.85 11.05 8.59
CA ASP A 308 -18.93 11.57 9.60
C ASP A 308 -17.74 10.62 9.78
N TYR A 309 -18.00 9.32 9.91
CA TYR A 309 -16.96 8.32 10.09
C TYR A 309 -16.02 8.18 8.89
N TRP A 310 -16.57 8.02 7.68
CA TRP A 310 -15.74 7.84 6.48
C TRP A 310 -15.05 9.13 6.03
N SER A 311 -15.63 10.30 6.30
CA SER A 311 -14.98 11.58 6.03
C SER A 311 -13.71 11.81 6.84
N VAL A 312 -13.62 11.30 8.06
CA VAL A 312 -12.41 11.41 8.88
C VAL A 312 -11.27 10.61 8.23
N LYS A 313 -11.55 9.37 7.81
CA LYS A 313 -10.56 8.48 7.17
C LYS A 313 -9.98 9.09 5.88
N TRP A 314 -10.83 9.67 5.04
CA TRP A 314 -10.41 10.34 3.81
C TRP A 314 -9.87 11.73 4.06
N GLY A 315 -10.37 12.41 5.09
CA GLY A 315 -9.90 13.71 5.50
C GLY A 315 -8.44 13.69 5.95
N ASP A 316 -7.96 12.61 6.54
CA ASP A 316 -6.53 12.49 6.91
C ASP A 316 -5.60 12.42 5.69
N LEU A 317 -6.14 12.05 4.53
CA LEU A 317 -5.39 11.93 3.27
C LEU A 317 -5.53 13.18 2.41
N LEU A 318 -6.68 13.83 2.47
CA LEU A 318 -7.06 14.93 1.58
C LEU A 318 -6.89 16.31 2.23
N ARG A 319 -7.10 16.45 3.55
CA ARG A 319 -7.10 17.77 4.21
C ARG A 319 -5.68 18.29 4.33
N PRO A 320 -5.36 19.44 3.73
CA PRO A 320 -4.03 20.02 3.87
C PRO A 320 -3.89 20.78 5.20
N ASN A 321 -2.68 21.25 5.47
CA ASN A 321 -2.40 22.06 6.64
C ASN A 321 -3.21 23.38 6.64
N THR A 322 -4.00 23.61 7.69
CA THR A 322 -4.84 24.81 7.84
C THR A 322 -4.04 26.10 8.01
N GLN A 323 -2.84 26.05 8.60
CA GLN A 323 -1.92 27.20 8.68
C GLN A 323 -1.33 27.54 7.30
N ARG A 324 -1.17 26.54 6.44
CA ARG A 324 -0.61 26.72 5.09
C ARG A 324 -1.68 27.19 4.10
N VAL A 325 -2.78 26.47 3.99
CA VAL A 325 -3.80 26.68 2.94
C VAL A 325 -4.90 27.64 3.39
N GLY A 326 -5.08 27.83 4.69
CA GLY A 326 -6.12 28.68 5.28
C GLY A 326 -7.29 27.88 5.85
N VAL A 327 -7.89 28.41 6.92
CA VAL A 327 -9.00 27.77 7.64
C VAL A 327 -10.23 27.53 6.74
N LYS A 328 -10.65 28.56 6.00
CA LYS A 328 -11.88 28.48 5.20
C LYS A 328 -11.82 27.44 4.07
N PRO A 329 -10.78 27.38 3.22
CA PRO A 329 -10.65 26.33 2.20
C PRO A 329 -10.70 24.91 2.78
N VAL A 330 -9.98 24.65 3.88
CA VAL A 330 -9.93 23.32 4.49
C VAL A 330 -11.28 22.93 5.09
N TYR A 331 -11.97 23.87 5.73
CA TYR A 331 -13.34 23.64 6.20
C TYR A 331 -14.30 23.32 5.05
N LEU A 332 -14.22 24.05 3.93
CA LEU A 332 -15.05 23.76 2.74
C LEU A 332 -14.73 22.39 2.14
N LEU A 333 -13.46 21.98 2.14
CA LEU A 333 -13.06 20.64 1.71
C LEU A 333 -13.66 19.56 2.63
N ASP A 334 -13.59 19.73 3.95
CA ASP A 334 -14.19 18.78 4.90
C ASP A 334 -15.70 18.65 4.71
N GLN A 335 -16.42 19.76 4.51
CA GLN A 335 -17.85 19.73 4.22
C GLN A 335 -18.15 19.02 2.90
N TRP A 336 -17.35 19.27 1.86
CA TRP A 336 -17.48 18.60 0.57
C TRP A 336 -17.25 17.08 0.70
N ILE A 337 -16.22 16.63 1.42
CA ILE A 337 -15.95 15.19 1.63
C ILE A 337 -17.16 14.54 2.33
N ARG A 338 -17.68 15.17 3.40
CA ARG A 338 -18.85 14.66 4.12
C ARG A 338 -20.08 14.57 3.22
N GLU A 339 -20.33 15.59 2.40
CA GLU A 339 -21.42 15.60 1.43
C GLU A 339 -21.33 14.42 0.46
N LYS A 340 -20.14 14.15 -0.11
CA LYS A 340 -19.96 13.01 -1.03
C LYS A 340 -20.29 11.66 -0.40
N PHE A 341 -19.95 11.46 0.88
CA PHE A 341 -20.35 10.24 1.60
C PHE A 341 -21.83 10.20 1.94
N ARG A 342 -22.44 11.33 2.31
CA ARG A 342 -23.89 11.40 2.62
C ARG A 342 -24.73 11.02 1.40
N ASP A 343 -24.32 11.51 0.25
CA ASP A 343 -25.02 11.32 -1.03
C ASP A 343 -24.65 10.00 -1.72
N ASN A 344 -23.72 9.23 -1.14
CA ASN A 344 -23.15 8.03 -1.75
C ASN A 344 -22.64 8.27 -3.17
N THR A 345 -21.93 9.39 -3.37
CA THR A 345 -21.32 9.69 -4.67
C THR A 345 -20.30 8.62 -5.02
N THR A 346 -20.33 8.12 -6.26
CA THR A 346 -19.41 7.08 -6.73
C THR A 346 -17.98 7.60 -6.82
N TRP A 347 -16.99 6.74 -6.57
CA TRP A 347 -15.60 7.18 -6.45
C TRP A 347 -14.99 7.71 -7.74
N ASP A 348 -15.45 7.25 -8.90
CA ASP A 348 -15.07 7.84 -10.19
C ASP A 348 -15.47 9.31 -10.28
N ALA A 349 -16.68 9.65 -9.84
CA ALA A 349 -17.19 11.01 -9.85
C ALA A 349 -16.46 11.88 -8.80
N VAL A 350 -16.27 11.36 -7.58
CA VAL A 350 -15.52 12.07 -6.52
C VAL A 350 -14.11 12.42 -6.98
N VAL A 351 -13.38 11.46 -7.56
CA VAL A 351 -11.99 11.67 -8.02
C VAL A 351 -11.96 12.59 -9.24
N THR A 352 -12.86 12.41 -10.20
CA THR A 352 -12.94 13.30 -11.36
C THR A 352 -13.18 14.75 -10.94
N GLU A 353 -14.11 14.96 -10.02
CA GLU A 353 -14.43 16.27 -9.47
C GLU A 353 -13.25 16.88 -8.71
N LEU A 354 -12.55 16.09 -7.89
CA LEU A 354 -11.36 16.51 -7.15
C LEU A 354 -10.22 16.95 -8.09
N LEU A 355 -9.89 16.13 -9.10
CA LEU A 355 -8.75 16.37 -10.00
C LEU A 355 -8.99 17.53 -10.97
N THR A 356 -10.25 17.76 -11.34
CA THR A 356 -10.62 18.79 -12.32
C THR A 356 -11.07 20.10 -11.67
N ALA A 357 -11.02 20.18 -10.34
CA ALA A 357 -11.41 21.35 -9.57
C ALA A 357 -10.74 22.64 -10.08
N ALA A 358 -11.53 23.71 -10.11
CA ALA A 358 -11.14 25.05 -10.54
C ALA A 358 -12.05 26.08 -9.86
N GLY A 359 -11.65 27.35 -9.89
CA GLY A 359 -12.37 28.44 -9.23
C GLY A 359 -11.67 28.92 -7.95
N SER A 360 -12.45 29.47 -7.02
CA SER A 360 -11.95 30.10 -5.80
C SER A 360 -11.78 29.10 -4.66
N SER A 361 -10.62 29.15 -3.99
CA SER A 361 -10.37 28.38 -2.75
C SER A 361 -11.34 28.71 -1.60
N HIS A 362 -12.07 29.83 -1.69
CA HIS A 362 -13.05 30.27 -0.69
C HIS A 362 -14.51 29.95 -1.06
N GLU A 363 -14.74 29.33 -2.21
CA GLU A 363 -16.08 28.95 -2.70
C GLU A 363 -16.19 27.45 -2.94
N TYR A 364 -15.08 26.79 -3.31
CA TYR A 364 -15.10 25.37 -3.66
C TYR A 364 -13.98 24.58 -2.98
N GLY A 365 -14.38 23.65 -2.10
CA GLY A 365 -13.49 22.88 -1.21
C GLY A 365 -12.36 22.11 -1.92
N PRO A 366 -12.62 21.34 -2.99
CA PRO A 366 -11.59 20.60 -3.73
C PRO A 366 -10.38 21.43 -4.20
N VAL A 367 -10.57 22.74 -4.46
CA VAL A 367 -9.47 23.65 -4.82
C VAL A 367 -8.41 23.74 -3.70
N ALA A 368 -8.75 23.44 -2.45
CA ALA A 368 -7.80 23.42 -1.34
C ALA A 368 -6.69 22.37 -1.55
N VAL A 369 -6.97 21.22 -2.18
CA VAL A 369 -5.97 20.19 -2.47
C VAL A 369 -4.98 20.69 -3.53
N ILE A 370 -5.48 21.27 -4.62
CA ILE A 370 -4.65 21.86 -5.68
C ILE A 370 -3.82 23.02 -5.12
N ARG A 371 -4.42 23.84 -4.25
CA ARG A 371 -3.73 24.94 -3.57
C ARG A 371 -2.60 24.46 -2.65
N ASP A 372 -2.72 23.29 -2.02
CA ASP A 372 -1.65 22.68 -1.24
C ASP A 372 -0.56 22.09 -2.15
N LYS A 373 -0.98 21.27 -3.13
CA LYS A 373 -0.14 20.60 -4.13
C LYS A 373 0.04 21.50 -5.35
N ARG A 374 0.62 22.68 -5.15
CA ARG A 374 0.66 23.77 -6.14
C ARG A 374 1.35 23.39 -7.45
N GLU A 375 2.43 22.61 -7.33
CA GLU A 375 3.25 22.21 -8.46
C GLU A 375 2.70 20.94 -9.11
N ALA A 376 2.83 20.85 -10.44
CA ALA A 376 2.35 19.71 -11.22
C ALA A 376 2.96 18.37 -10.76
N ALA A 377 4.23 18.41 -10.34
CA ALA A 377 4.95 17.29 -9.74
C ALA A 377 4.30 16.81 -8.43
N ASP A 378 3.93 17.73 -7.55
CA ASP A 378 3.36 17.40 -6.25
C ASP A 378 1.94 16.82 -6.40
N MET A 379 1.17 17.29 -7.40
CA MET A 379 -0.11 16.67 -7.78
C MET A 379 0.07 15.26 -8.34
N ALA A 380 1.05 15.03 -9.21
CA ALA A 380 1.31 13.69 -9.74
C ALA A 380 1.70 12.71 -8.63
N GLU A 381 2.57 13.12 -7.71
CA GLU A 381 2.96 12.30 -6.56
C GLU A 381 1.76 11.94 -5.68
N PHE A 382 0.96 12.95 -5.30
CA PHE A 382 -0.24 12.77 -4.50
C PHE A 382 -1.24 11.82 -5.15
N VAL A 383 -1.54 12.02 -6.44
CA VAL A 383 -2.54 11.22 -7.15
C VAL A 383 -2.05 9.80 -7.42
N SER A 384 -0.77 9.63 -7.75
CA SER A 384 -0.19 8.30 -7.96
C SER A 384 -0.24 7.47 -6.69
N GLN A 385 0.20 8.03 -5.57
CA GLN A 385 0.20 7.31 -4.31
C GLN A 385 -1.23 6.99 -3.85
N LEU A 386 -2.11 8.00 -3.84
CA LEU A 386 -3.44 7.83 -3.25
C LEU A 386 -4.40 7.00 -4.11
N PHE A 387 -4.41 7.22 -5.43
CA PHE A 387 -5.41 6.63 -6.32
C PHE A 387 -4.88 5.52 -7.22
N LEU A 388 -3.56 5.40 -7.44
CA LEU A 388 -2.98 4.26 -8.14
C LEU A 388 -2.32 3.26 -7.17
N GLY A 389 -2.05 3.67 -5.93
CA GLY A 389 -1.24 2.88 -5.00
C GLY A 389 0.21 2.75 -5.45
N VAL A 390 0.69 3.70 -6.25
CA VAL A 390 2.03 3.69 -6.86
C VAL A 390 2.84 4.86 -6.30
N ARG A 391 3.96 4.56 -5.65
CA ARG A 391 4.82 5.56 -5.00
C ARG A 391 5.89 6.05 -5.96
N LEU A 392 5.64 7.17 -6.64
CA LEU A 392 6.59 7.78 -7.57
C LEU A 392 7.55 8.78 -6.91
N ASN A 393 7.46 9.03 -5.61
CA ASN A 393 8.24 10.06 -4.93
C ASN A 393 9.76 9.90 -5.12
N CYS A 394 10.28 8.66 -5.07
CA CYS A 394 11.70 8.42 -5.35
C CYS A 394 12.06 8.74 -6.81
N ALA A 395 11.13 8.51 -7.74
CA ALA A 395 11.26 8.77 -9.17
C ALA A 395 11.43 10.27 -9.50
N LYS A 396 11.13 11.17 -8.56
CA LYS A 396 11.27 12.63 -8.73
C LYS A 396 12.71 13.04 -9.01
N CYS A 397 13.68 12.47 -8.29
CA CYS A 397 15.09 12.88 -8.38
C CYS A 397 15.96 11.88 -9.16
N HIS A 398 15.64 10.59 -9.12
CA HIS A 398 16.34 9.50 -9.80
C HIS A 398 15.35 8.37 -10.07
N HIS A 399 15.68 7.36 -10.89
CA HIS A 399 14.76 6.21 -11.08
C HIS A 399 14.52 5.45 -9.77
N HIS A 400 13.33 4.86 -9.62
CA HIS A 400 12.98 4.19 -8.37
C HIS A 400 13.94 3.02 -8.06
N PRO A 401 14.51 2.94 -6.85
CA PRO A 401 15.60 2.00 -6.55
C PRO A 401 15.16 0.54 -6.41
N SER A 402 13.86 0.27 -6.34
CA SER A 402 13.30 -1.08 -6.15
C SER A 402 12.06 -1.35 -6.99
N GLU A 403 11.76 -0.47 -7.95
CA GLU A 403 10.56 -0.58 -8.82
C GLU A 403 10.90 -0.14 -10.24
N ARG A 404 9.99 -0.41 -11.18
CA ARG A 404 10.12 -0.12 -12.60
C ARG A 404 9.96 1.36 -12.99
N TRP A 405 9.70 2.24 -12.03
CA TRP A 405 9.30 3.61 -12.32
C TRP A 405 10.49 4.52 -12.59
N SER A 406 10.47 5.17 -13.75
CA SER A 406 11.49 6.11 -14.21
C SER A 406 11.19 7.56 -13.81
N GLN A 407 12.22 8.40 -13.88
CA GLN A 407 12.03 9.86 -13.76
C GLN A 407 11.16 10.40 -14.90
N ASP A 408 11.26 9.81 -16.09
CA ASP A 408 10.37 10.11 -17.21
C ASP A 408 8.90 9.80 -16.88
N ASP A 409 8.61 8.65 -16.26
CA ASP A 409 7.24 8.31 -15.82
C ASP A 409 6.69 9.35 -14.84
N TYR A 410 7.52 9.80 -13.88
CA TYR A 410 7.14 10.84 -12.91
C TYR A 410 6.74 12.14 -13.60
N TYR A 411 7.61 12.69 -14.44
CA TYR A 411 7.36 13.99 -15.06
C TYR A 411 6.38 13.93 -16.23
N SER A 412 6.24 12.79 -16.91
CA SER A 412 5.14 12.53 -17.84
C SER A 412 3.79 12.51 -17.15
N MET A 413 3.70 11.94 -15.95
CA MET A 413 2.46 12.00 -15.18
C MET A 413 2.19 13.43 -14.70
N ALA A 414 3.21 14.15 -14.25
CA ALA A 414 3.11 15.56 -13.89
C ALA A 414 2.60 16.43 -15.04
N ALA A 415 2.92 16.08 -16.29
CA ALA A 415 2.48 16.85 -17.46
C ALA A 415 0.95 16.96 -17.60
N PHE A 416 0.15 16.08 -17.00
CA PHE A 416 -1.31 16.24 -16.93
C PHE A 416 -1.76 17.48 -16.13
N PHE A 417 -0.93 17.94 -15.19
CA PHE A 417 -1.24 19.06 -14.28
C PHE A 417 -0.54 20.37 -14.66
N GLY A 418 0.33 20.35 -15.68
CA GLY A 418 1.16 21.50 -16.07
C GLY A 418 0.41 22.72 -16.64
N SER A 419 -0.87 22.55 -16.99
CA SER A 419 -1.73 23.61 -17.58
C SER A 419 -2.58 24.36 -16.55
N MET A 420 -2.31 24.18 -15.26
CA MET A 420 -2.97 24.95 -14.20
C MET A 420 -2.33 26.31 -14.01
N LYS A 421 -3.17 27.34 -13.94
CA LYS A 421 -2.80 28.71 -13.58
C LYS A 421 -3.47 29.11 -12.28
N GLN A 422 -2.83 30.05 -11.60
CA GLN A 422 -3.26 30.56 -10.31
C GLN A 422 -3.16 32.08 -10.26
N LYS A 423 -4.06 32.73 -9.52
CA LYS A 423 -4.01 34.17 -9.19
C LYS A 423 -4.44 34.40 -7.75
N GLY A 424 -3.62 35.13 -7.01
CA GLY A 424 -3.85 35.49 -5.61
C GLY A 424 -2.55 35.86 -4.92
N GLN A 425 -2.62 36.15 -3.61
CA GLN A 425 -1.45 36.43 -2.77
C GLN A 425 -0.63 35.15 -2.43
N GLY A 426 -1.10 33.98 -2.87
CA GLY A 426 -0.46 32.69 -2.65
C GLY A 426 -0.54 32.21 -1.19
N ILE A 427 0.43 31.38 -0.81
CA ILE A 427 0.61 30.88 0.56
C ILE A 427 1.61 31.79 1.26
N SER A 428 1.17 32.54 2.26
CA SER A 428 2.03 33.36 3.11
C SER A 428 1.87 32.98 4.59
N ALA A 429 2.98 32.92 5.32
CA ALA A 429 2.97 32.64 6.75
C ALA A 429 2.55 33.90 7.54
N PRO A 430 1.90 33.76 8.72
CA PRO A 430 1.65 32.51 9.45
C PRO A 430 0.33 31.80 9.09
N ILE A 431 -0.62 32.48 8.44
CA ILE A 431 -1.89 31.90 7.97
C ILE A 431 -2.27 32.53 6.63
N SER A 432 -2.49 31.70 5.59
CA SER A 432 -3.02 32.19 4.31
C SER A 432 -4.53 32.48 4.42
N GLY A 433 -4.89 33.77 4.51
CA GLY A 433 -6.27 34.22 4.71
C GLY A 433 -7.02 34.67 3.45
N GLU A 434 -6.32 34.85 2.32
CA GLU A 434 -6.90 35.39 1.08
C GLU A 434 -7.32 34.28 0.11
N PRO A 435 -8.36 34.51 -0.73
CA PRO A 435 -8.74 33.57 -1.77
C PRO A 435 -7.67 33.47 -2.85
N GLU A 436 -7.55 32.28 -3.43
CA GLU A 436 -6.77 32.05 -4.64
C GLU A 436 -7.68 31.42 -5.71
N TYR A 437 -7.54 31.92 -6.93
CA TYR A 437 -8.31 31.46 -8.08
C TYR A 437 -7.45 30.55 -8.94
N TRP A 438 -8.00 29.40 -9.31
CA TRP A 438 -7.34 28.38 -10.11
C TRP A 438 -8.13 28.09 -11.39
N TRP A 439 -7.45 28.00 -12.53
CA TRP A 439 -8.10 27.68 -13.80
C TRP A 439 -7.15 26.94 -14.74
N PHE A 440 -7.74 26.21 -15.69
CA PHE A 440 -7.02 25.62 -16.81
C PHE A 440 -6.71 26.69 -17.87
N GLU A 441 -5.46 26.73 -18.33
CA GLU A 441 -5.03 27.54 -19.47
C GLU A 441 -4.22 26.68 -20.46
N PRO A 442 -4.58 26.68 -21.76
CA PRO A 442 -3.82 25.99 -22.80
C PRO A 442 -2.34 26.35 -22.84
N GLY A 443 -1.49 25.36 -23.13
CA GLY A 443 -0.06 25.57 -23.38
C GLY A 443 0.86 25.43 -22.16
N GLY A 444 0.36 24.90 -21.04
CA GLY A 444 1.19 24.46 -19.93
C GLY A 444 2.21 23.39 -20.34
N LYS A 445 3.39 23.42 -19.71
CA LYS A 445 4.49 22.49 -20.00
C LYS A 445 5.14 22.05 -18.70
N VAL A 446 5.53 20.78 -18.65
CA VAL A 446 6.43 20.22 -17.64
C VAL A 446 7.68 19.78 -18.37
N THR A 447 8.85 20.10 -17.82
CA THR A 447 10.16 19.72 -18.40
C THR A 447 10.85 18.71 -17.50
N HIS A 448 11.52 17.73 -18.12
CA HIS A 448 12.38 16.82 -17.39
C HIS A 448 13.61 17.57 -16.84
N PRO A 449 14.01 17.36 -15.57
CA PRO A 449 15.08 18.13 -14.94
C PRO A 449 16.49 17.82 -15.49
N VAL A 450 16.70 16.60 -16.01
CA VAL A 450 18.00 16.16 -16.57
C VAL A 450 18.09 16.39 -18.08
N SER A 451 17.19 15.79 -18.87
CA SER A 451 17.19 15.91 -20.34
C SER A 451 16.65 17.24 -20.88
N GLU A 452 16.05 18.08 -20.04
CA GLU A 452 15.36 19.33 -20.41
C GLU A 452 14.20 19.14 -21.42
N ALA A 453 13.83 17.89 -21.73
CA ALA A 453 12.77 17.57 -22.66
C ALA A 453 11.41 18.04 -22.14
N VAL A 454 10.55 18.54 -23.04
CA VAL A 454 9.15 18.81 -22.70
C VAL A 454 8.40 17.49 -22.63
N MET A 455 7.82 17.20 -21.47
CA MET A 455 7.19 15.92 -21.20
C MET A 455 5.81 15.83 -21.86
N VAL A 456 5.57 14.70 -22.49
CA VAL A 456 4.25 14.33 -23.01
C VAL A 456 3.44 13.68 -21.88
N PRO A 457 2.16 14.08 -21.68
CA PRO A 457 1.29 13.44 -20.69
C PRO A 457 1.19 11.94 -20.92
N ARG A 458 1.61 11.15 -19.93
CA ARG A 458 1.56 9.68 -19.97
C ARG A 458 1.36 9.17 -18.54
N PRO A 459 0.35 8.31 -18.30
CA PRO A 459 0.15 7.73 -16.99
C PRO A 459 1.20 6.63 -16.72
N PRO A 460 1.48 6.31 -15.45
CA PRO A 460 2.43 5.25 -15.10
C PRO A 460 2.01 3.92 -15.72
N GLY A 461 2.92 3.31 -16.49
CA GLY A 461 2.69 2.01 -17.14
C GLY A 461 1.65 2.01 -18.27
N GLY A 462 1.18 3.18 -18.74
CA GLY A 462 0.25 3.31 -19.86
C GLY A 462 0.85 4.02 -21.07
N GLU A 463 0.05 4.14 -22.13
CA GLU A 463 0.45 4.81 -23.38
C GLU A 463 0.46 6.33 -23.26
N ALA A 464 1.33 6.99 -24.04
CA ALA A 464 1.41 8.44 -24.08
C ALA A 464 0.20 9.07 -24.77
N PHE A 465 -0.36 10.11 -24.15
CA PHE A 465 -1.43 10.92 -24.73
C PHE A 465 -0.83 12.06 -25.57
N ALA A 466 -0.18 11.71 -26.68
CA ALA A 466 0.54 12.67 -27.53
C ALA A 466 -0.38 13.63 -28.32
N ALA A 467 -1.67 13.32 -28.44
CA ALA A 467 -2.63 14.05 -29.28
C ALA A 467 -3.79 14.67 -28.47
N ILE A 468 -3.54 15.18 -27.27
CA ILE A 468 -4.55 15.96 -26.54
C ILE A 468 -4.73 17.30 -27.25
N ASP A 469 -5.96 17.62 -27.66
CA ASP A 469 -6.30 18.92 -28.23
C ASP A 469 -5.91 20.05 -27.25
N ALA A 470 -5.28 21.12 -27.76
CA ALA A 470 -4.71 22.17 -26.91
C ALA A 470 -5.75 22.88 -26.02
N LYS A 471 -7.03 22.88 -26.39
CA LYS A 471 -8.13 23.47 -25.60
C LYS A 471 -8.74 22.50 -24.60
N THR A 472 -8.36 21.23 -24.65
CA THR A 472 -8.83 20.19 -23.74
C THR A 472 -7.96 20.20 -22.48
N ASP A 473 -8.61 20.23 -21.32
CA ASP A 473 -7.93 20.12 -20.02
C ASP A 473 -7.35 18.70 -19.86
N PRO A 474 -6.01 18.53 -19.82
CA PRO A 474 -5.39 17.21 -19.70
C PRO A 474 -5.80 16.47 -18.42
N ARG A 475 -6.20 17.19 -17.36
CA ARG A 475 -6.68 16.60 -16.10
C ARG A 475 -7.98 15.84 -16.30
N LYS A 476 -8.85 16.28 -17.21
CA LYS A 476 -10.10 15.57 -17.54
C LYS A 476 -9.83 14.27 -18.29
N VAL A 477 -8.86 14.30 -19.21
CA VAL A 477 -8.40 13.10 -19.93
C VAL A 477 -7.80 12.10 -18.94
N PHE A 478 -6.94 12.59 -18.05
CA PHE A 478 -6.33 11.76 -17.01
C PHE A 478 -7.38 11.19 -16.04
N ALA A 479 -8.33 12.00 -15.57
CA ALA A 479 -9.41 11.52 -14.70
C ALA A 479 -10.22 10.40 -15.37
N GLY A 480 -10.58 10.55 -16.65
CA GLY A 480 -11.28 9.52 -17.40
C GLY A 480 -10.47 8.23 -17.60
N TRP A 481 -9.14 8.32 -17.74
CA TRP A 481 -8.26 7.14 -17.76
C TRP A 481 -8.13 6.49 -16.37
N LEU A 482 -7.95 7.31 -15.33
CA LEU A 482 -7.77 6.85 -13.96
C LEU A 482 -8.99 6.07 -13.47
N THR A 483 -10.18 6.59 -13.76
CA THR A 483 -11.46 5.99 -13.34
C THR A 483 -12.07 5.08 -14.42
N GLY A 484 -11.29 4.74 -15.45
CA GLY A 484 -11.69 3.79 -16.48
C GLY A 484 -11.78 2.36 -15.93
N LYS A 485 -12.74 1.57 -16.42
CA LYS A 485 -12.95 0.17 -15.97
C LYS A 485 -11.77 -0.75 -16.24
N ASP A 486 -10.99 -0.43 -17.27
CA ASP A 486 -9.80 -1.19 -17.67
C ASP A 486 -8.52 -0.71 -16.96
N ASN A 487 -8.61 0.28 -16.07
CA ASN A 487 -7.46 0.76 -15.31
C ASN A 487 -7.00 -0.34 -14.32
N PRO A 488 -5.73 -0.78 -14.38
CA PRO A 488 -5.27 -1.91 -13.58
C PRO A 488 -5.00 -1.55 -12.10
N HIS A 489 -5.01 -0.28 -11.74
CA HIS A 489 -4.53 0.23 -10.45
C HIS A 489 -5.65 0.83 -9.59
N PHE A 490 -6.51 1.68 -10.17
CA PHE A 490 -7.48 2.48 -9.42
C PHE A 490 -8.39 1.64 -8.53
N SER A 491 -9.10 0.68 -9.12
CA SER A 491 -10.01 -0.17 -8.35
C SER A 491 -9.27 -0.99 -7.29
N LYS A 492 -8.04 -1.46 -7.57
CA LYS A 492 -7.23 -2.21 -6.60
C LYS A 492 -6.85 -1.35 -5.40
N ALA A 493 -6.36 -0.13 -5.63
CA ALA A 493 -6.01 0.81 -4.57
C ALA A 493 -7.23 1.13 -3.69
N MET A 494 -8.38 1.40 -4.32
CA MET A 494 -9.62 1.73 -3.60
C MET A 494 -10.14 0.56 -2.75
N VAL A 495 -10.29 -0.64 -3.33
CA VAL A 495 -10.82 -1.80 -2.59
C VAL A 495 -9.83 -2.30 -1.53
N ASN A 496 -8.52 -2.20 -1.77
CA ASN A 496 -7.52 -2.55 -0.77
C ASN A 496 -7.60 -1.65 0.47
N ARG A 497 -7.88 -0.36 0.27
CA ARG A 497 -8.07 0.59 1.36
C ARG A 497 -9.36 0.30 2.13
N ILE A 498 -10.47 0.04 1.44
CA ILE A 498 -11.73 -0.39 2.08
C ILE A 498 -11.51 -1.69 2.87
N TRP A 499 -10.79 -2.65 2.29
CA TRP A 499 -10.45 -3.91 2.95
C TRP A 499 -9.63 -3.69 4.22
N ALA A 500 -8.60 -2.84 4.16
CA ALA A 500 -7.78 -2.51 5.31
C ALA A 500 -8.59 -1.89 6.45
N GLU A 501 -9.59 -1.07 6.14
CA GLU A 501 -10.49 -0.52 7.14
C GLU A 501 -11.36 -1.60 7.82
N MET A 502 -11.78 -2.64 7.09
CA MET A 502 -12.63 -3.71 7.63
C MET A 502 -11.83 -4.79 8.39
N PHE A 503 -10.60 -5.07 7.97
CA PHE A 503 -9.77 -6.15 8.53
C PHE A 503 -8.55 -5.66 9.33
N GLY A 504 -8.28 -4.35 9.35
CA GLY A 504 -7.12 -3.73 10.00
C GLY A 504 -5.82 -3.83 9.22
N ARG A 505 -5.84 -4.50 8.06
CA ARG A 505 -4.69 -4.69 7.18
C ARG A 505 -5.17 -4.89 5.74
N GLY A 506 -4.49 -4.28 4.78
CA GLY A 506 -4.78 -4.47 3.36
C GLY A 506 -4.40 -5.87 2.86
N LEU A 507 -4.95 -6.26 1.71
CA LEU A 507 -4.45 -7.39 0.92
C LEU A 507 -3.03 -7.10 0.41
N VAL A 508 -2.75 -5.83 0.09
CA VAL A 508 -1.40 -5.24 -0.04
C VAL A 508 -1.20 -4.33 1.17
N ASP A 509 -0.05 -4.47 1.82
CA ASP A 509 0.30 -3.73 3.04
C ASP A 509 1.77 -3.27 2.94
N PRO A 510 2.06 -1.96 3.09
CA PRO A 510 1.14 -0.83 3.29
C PRO A 510 0.10 -0.66 2.18
N VAL A 511 -1.01 0.03 2.49
CA VAL A 511 -2.23 0.04 1.64
C VAL A 511 -2.08 0.72 0.27
N ASP A 512 -1.01 1.49 0.09
CA ASP A 512 -0.67 2.31 -1.08
C ASP A 512 0.70 1.95 -1.68
N ASP A 513 1.21 0.75 -1.39
CA ASP A 513 2.54 0.27 -1.82
C ASP A 513 2.42 -0.91 -2.79
N PHE A 514 1.75 -0.68 -3.93
CA PHE A 514 1.58 -1.68 -4.98
C PHE A 514 2.81 -1.73 -5.88
N ARG A 515 3.64 -2.74 -5.63
CA ARG A 515 4.84 -3.01 -6.41
C ARG A 515 5.01 -4.50 -6.61
N ASP A 516 5.71 -4.88 -7.68
CA ASP A 516 5.95 -6.30 -7.99
C ASP A 516 6.66 -7.02 -6.84
N SER A 517 7.51 -6.30 -6.10
CA SER A 517 8.23 -6.77 -4.91
C SER A 517 7.40 -6.83 -3.62
N ASN A 518 6.16 -6.32 -3.62
CA ASN A 518 5.19 -6.36 -2.53
C ASN A 518 3.84 -6.93 -3.02
N PRO A 519 3.80 -8.22 -3.41
CA PRO A 519 2.59 -8.79 -3.96
C PRO A 519 1.48 -8.90 -2.90
N PRO A 520 0.21 -8.85 -3.31
CA PRO A 520 -0.92 -9.07 -2.40
C PRO A 520 -0.88 -10.47 -1.79
N VAL A 521 -1.30 -10.59 -0.52
CA VAL A 521 -1.43 -11.89 0.18
C VAL A 521 -2.43 -12.82 -0.51
N ASN A 522 -3.40 -12.27 -1.24
CA ASN A 522 -4.34 -13.02 -2.07
C ASN A 522 -4.67 -12.24 -3.35
N ALA A 523 -3.83 -12.40 -4.39
CA ALA A 523 -4.01 -11.71 -5.67
C ALA A 523 -5.36 -12.00 -6.34
N PRO A 524 -5.83 -13.26 -6.44
CA PRO A 524 -7.14 -13.55 -7.03
C PRO A 524 -8.30 -12.84 -6.33
N LEU A 525 -8.25 -12.73 -5.00
CA LEU A 525 -9.27 -12.01 -4.22
C LEU A 525 -9.24 -10.50 -4.49
N LEU A 526 -8.05 -9.90 -4.48
CA LEU A 526 -7.90 -8.48 -4.80
C LEU A 526 -8.38 -8.15 -6.22
N ASP A 527 -7.99 -8.97 -7.20
CA ASP A 527 -8.38 -8.80 -8.60
C ASP A 527 -9.90 -8.94 -8.77
N TRP A 528 -10.52 -9.90 -8.07
CA TRP A 528 -11.97 -10.06 -8.10
C TRP A 528 -12.70 -8.87 -7.48
N LEU A 529 -12.27 -8.40 -6.30
CA LEU A 529 -12.86 -7.21 -5.65
C LEU A 529 -12.72 -5.96 -6.52
N ALA A 530 -11.55 -5.76 -7.12
CA ALA A 530 -11.30 -4.61 -7.99
C ALA A 530 -12.20 -4.62 -9.24
N LYS A 531 -12.39 -5.79 -9.83
CA LYS A 531 -13.31 -5.98 -10.96
C LYS A 531 -14.76 -5.72 -10.54
N ASP A 532 -15.20 -6.32 -9.44
CA ASP A 532 -16.55 -6.15 -8.89
C ASP A 532 -16.87 -4.68 -8.60
N PHE A 533 -15.92 -3.95 -7.99
CA PHE A 533 -16.03 -2.51 -7.73
C PHE A 533 -16.21 -1.70 -9.02
N ALA A 534 -15.44 -1.98 -10.08
CA ALA A 534 -15.57 -1.30 -11.37
C ALA A 534 -16.88 -1.65 -12.11
N GLU A 535 -17.34 -2.90 -12.01
CA GLU A 535 -18.60 -3.35 -12.61
C GLU A 535 -19.82 -2.70 -11.94
N HIS A 536 -19.74 -2.45 -10.63
CA HIS A 536 -20.78 -1.78 -9.84
C HIS A 536 -20.58 -0.27 -9.73
N GLY A 537 -19.89 0.34 -10.71
CA GLY A 537 -19.82 1.80 -10.85
C GLY A 537 -19.05 2.49 -9.73
N PHE A 538 -18.06 1.82 -9.13
CA PHE A 538 -17.21 2.37 -8.07
C PHE A 538 -17.97 2.77 -6.80
N ASP A 539 -19.05 2.05 -6.47
CA ASP A 539 -19.84 2.24 -5.25
C ASP A 539 -19.15 1.59 -4.03
N GLN A 540 -18.73 2.42 -3.07
CA GLN A 540 -18.12 1.94 -1.83
C GLN A 540 -19.09 1.12 -0.98
N LYS A 541 -20.37 1.52 -0.90
CA LYS A 541 -21.36 0.79 -0.10
C LYS A 541 -21.63 -0.60 -0.68
N HIS A 542 -21.54 -0.75 -1.99
CA HIS A 542 -21.56 -2.06 -2.63
C HIS A 542 -20.42 -2.96 -2.12
N THR A 543 -19.18 -2.46 -2.16
CA THR A 543 -18.00 -3.22 -1.69
C THR A 543 -18.12 -3.58 -0.21
N LEU A 544 -18.55 -2.64 0.63
CA LEU A 544 -18.80 -2.88 2.05
C LEU A 544 -19.86 -3.97 2.26
N ARG A 545 -20.96 -3.95 1.50
CA ARG A 545 -21.99 -4.99 1.57
C ARG A 545 -21.45 -6.38 1.21
N VAL A 546 -20.62 -6.48 0.18
CA VAL A 546 -19.96 -7.74 -0.22
C VAL A 546 -19.08 -8.27 0.91
N ILE A 547 -18.25 -7.41 1.51
CA ILE A 547 -17.35 -7.79 2.60
C ILE A 547 -18.14 -8.20 3.85
N LEU A 548 -19.09 -7.37 4.31
CA LEU A 548 -19.82 -7.59 5.55
C LEU A 548 -20.69 -8.87 5.53
N ASN A 549 -21.22 -9.24 4.37
CA ASN A 549 -21.99 -10.47 4.19
C ASN A 549 -21.11 -11.73 4.05
N SER A 550 -19.80 -11.60 3.82
CA SER A 550 -18.91 -12.75 3.71
C SER A 550 -18.78 -13.50 5.04
N ARG A 551 -18.60 -14.82 4.96
CA ARG A 551 -18.30 -15.64 6.13
C ARG A 551 -16.95 -15.27 6.73
N LEU A 552 -16.01 -14.84 5.89
CA LEU A 552 -14.68 -14.36 6.24
C LEU A 552 -14.72 -13.19 7.23
N TYR A 553 -15.46 -12.13 6.92
CA TYR A 553 -15.62 -10.99 7.83
C TYR A 553 -16.32 -11.39 9.14
N GLN A 554 -17.22 -12.38 9.08
CA GLN A 554 -17.99 -12.87 10.22
C GLN A 554 -17.26 -13.93 11.06
N GLN A 555 -15.93 -14.06 10.98
CA GLN A 555 -15.15 -14.97 11.82
C GLN A 555 -14.91 -14.37 13.22
N SER A 556 -14.80 -15.23 14.24
CA SER A 556 -14.41 -14.80 15.58
C SER A 556 -12.93 -14.40 15.63
N SER A 557 -12.58 -13.53 16.58
CA SER A 557 -11.17 -13.23 16.89
C SER A 557 -10.45 -14.32 17.69
N VAL A 558 -11.19 -15.30 18.23
CA VAL A 558 -10.60 -16.43 18.97
C VAL A 558 -9.92 -17.37 17.97
N PRO A 559 -8.60 -17.59 18.08
CA PRO A 559 -7.89 -18.51 17.19
C PRO A 559 -8.19 -19.98 17.51
N ASN A 560 -8.02 -20.83 16.51
CA ASN A 560 -7.87 -22.27 16.64
C ASN A 560 -6.38 -22.67 16.48
N GLU A 561 -6.08 -23.95 16.58
CA GLU A 561 -4.71 -24.48 16.48
C GLU A 561 -4.05 -24.27 15.10
N HIS A 562 -4.84 -24.06 14.05
CA HIS A 562 -4.37 -23.90 12.67
C HIS A 562 -4.18 -22.45 12.24
N ASN A 563 -4.65 -21.46 13.02
CA ASN A 563 -4.56 -20.04 12.65
C ASN A 563 -3.99 -19.11 13.74
N VAL A 564 -3.56 -19.64 14.89
CA VAL A 564 -3.02 -18.83 15.99
C VAL A 564 -1.83 -17.96 15.56
N ALA A 565 -1.01 -18.45 14.62
CA ALA A 565 0.15 -17.76 14.07
C ALA A 565 -0.18 -16.91 12.83
N ASP A 566 -1.42 -16.93 12.33
CA ASP A 566 -1.82 -16.08 11.21
C ASP A 566 -1.96 -14.63 11.66
N GLN A 567 -1.28 -13.76 10.93
CA GLN A 567 -1.22 -12.30 11.14
C GLN A 567 -1.49 -11.50 9.86
N ARG A 568 -1.77 -12.16 8.73
CA ARG A 568 -1.99 -11.45 7.46
C ARG A 568 -2.98 -12.07 6.48
N ASN A 569 -3.38 -13.34 6.66
CA ASN A 569 -4.24 -14.02 5.67
C ASN A 569 -5.73 -13.93 6.00
N PHE A 570 -6.09 -13.41 7.17
CA PHE A 570 -7.47 -13.17 7.59
C PHE A 570 -8.24 -14.46 7.88
N SER A 571 -7.55 -15.51 8.33
CA SER A 571 -8.19 -16.76 8.78
C SER A 571 -8.88 -16.66 10.16
N ARG A 572 -8.91 -15.44 10.72
CA ARG A 572 -9.72 -15.02 11.86
C ARG A 572 -9.90 -13.50 11.79
N SER A 573 -10.82 -12.97 12.60
CA SER A 573 -10.86 -11.52 12.84
C SER A 573 -9.66 -11.08 13.69
N TYR A 574 -8.97 -10.02 13.29
CA TYR A 574 -7.93 -9.41 14.11
C TYR A 574 -8.51 -8.36 15.03
N ARG A 575 -8.05 -8.37 16.28
CA ARG A 575 -8.43 -7.36 17.26
C ARG A 575 -7.76 -6.03 16.89
N ARG A 576 -8.57 -4.99 16.75
CA ARG A 576 -8.16 -3.66 16.31
C ARG A 576 -8.54 -2.64 17.37
N ARG A 577 -7.63 -1.73 17.72
CA ARG A 577 -7.94 -0.64 18.64
C ARG A 577 -8.94 0.32 17.98
N LEU A 578 -9.91 0.79 18.76
CA LEU A 578 -10.77 1.90 18.34
C LEU A 578 -9.95 3.18 18.15
N SER A 579 -10.29 3.98 17.14
CA SER A 579 -9.66 5.29 16.97
C SER A 579 -9.98 6.20 18.16
N GLY A 580 -9.14 7.22 18.37
CA GLY A 580 -9.36 8.19 19.46
C GLY A 580 -10.73 8.86 19.36
N GLU A 581 -11.19 9.17 18.16
CA GLU A 581 -12.51 9.78 17.91
C GLU A 581 -13.64 8.83 18.29
N VAL A 582 -13.60 7.56 17.84
CA VAL A 582 -14.63 6.56 18.18
C VAL A 582 -14.70 6.37 19.69
N LEU A 583 -13.54 6.26 20.34
CA LEU A 583 -13.46 5.98 21.76
C LEU A 583 -13.94 7.17 22.61
N LEU A 584 -13.55 8.39 22.23
CA LEU A 584 -14.00 9.61 22.90
C LEU A 584 -15.51 9.79 22.75
N ASP A 585 -16.05 9.60 21.54
CA ASP A 585 -17.48 9.67 21.27
C ASP A 585 -18.25 8.59 22.04
N ALA A 586 -17.75 7.34 22.07
CA ALA A 586 -18.33 6.26 22.85
C ALA A 586 -18.38 6.59 24.35
N ILE A 587 -17.29 7.11 24.92
CA ILE A 587 -17.24 7.54 26.33
C ILE A 587 -18.24 8.67 26.59
N SER A 588 -18.30 9.66 25.69
CA SER A 588 -19.24 10.78 25.80
C SER A 588 -20.70 10.32 25.71
N GLU A 589 -21.02 9.38 24.83
CA GLU A 589 -22.34 8.79 24.71
C GLU A 589 -22.71 7.96 25.95
N ILE A 590 -21.78 7.14 26.46
CA ILE A 590 -22.00 6.31 27.65
C ILE A 590 -22.28 7.19 28.86
N THR A 591 -21.46 8.20 29.10
CA THR A 591 -21.57 9.08 30.26
C THR A 591 -22.65 10.15 30.12
N GLY A 592 -23.12 10.41 28.90
CA GLY A 592 -24.01 11.53 28.59
C GLY A 592 -23.32 12.89 28.71
N GLN A 593 -21.98 12.92 28.63
CA GLN A 593 -21.15 14.12 28.79
C GLN A 593 -20.37 14.39 27.50
N PRO A 594 -20.89 15.24 26.59
CA PRO A 594 -20.19 15.55 25.34
C PRO A 594 -18.83 16.19 25.60
N GLU A 595 -17.89 16.00 24.67
CA GLU A 595 -16.62 16.71 24.70
C GLU A 595 -16.77 18.12 24.15
N LYS A 596 -16.19 19.12 24.83
CA LYS A 596 -16.20 20.50 24.34
C LYS A 596 -15.01 20.74 23.43
N LEU A 597 -15.21 20.59 22.13
CA LEU A 597 -14.20 20.84 21.12
C LEU A 597 -14.23 22.31 20.69
N THR A 598 -13.09 23.00 20.82
CA THR A 598 -12.99 24.43 20.48
C THR A 598 -13.39 24.68 19.03
N GLY A 599 -14.25 25.67 18.79
CA GLY A 599 -14.69 26.03 17.43
C GLY A 599 -15.76 25.12 16.83
N LEU A 600 -16.29 24.16 17.59
CA LEU A 600 -17.44 23.34 17.22
C LEU A 600 -18.63 23.59 18.18
N PRO A 601 -19.86 23.23 17.77
CA PRO A 601 -21.01 23.20 18.67
C PRO A 601 -20.76 22.39 19.95
N ALA A 602 -21.45 22.74 21.04
CA ALA A 602 -21.21 22.12 22.36
C ALA A 602 -21.60 20.63 22.43
N ASP A 603 -22.43 20.19 21.50
CA ASP A 603 -22.91 18.82 21.31
C ASP A 603 -22.19 18.11 20.15
N ALA A 604 -21.15 18.73 19.56
CA ALA A 604 -20.40 18.14 18.48
C ALA A 604 -19.64 16.88 18.94
N ARG A 605 -19.59 15.90 18.04
CA ARG A 605 -18.81 14.67 18.20
C ARG A 605 -17.35 14.89 17.80
N ALA A 606 -16.46 14.10 18.35
CA ALA A 606 -15.07 14.00 17.92
C ALA A 606 -14.97 13.63 16.44
N MET A 607 -15.86 12.78 15.92
CA MET A 607 -15.96 12.47 14.48
C MET A 607 -16.29 13.67 13.57
N GLN A 608 -16.75 14.78 14.14
CA GLN A 608 -17.08 16.00 13.41
C GLN A 608 -15.93 17.01 13.40
N GLN A 609 -14.78 16.65 13.96
CA GLN A 609 -13.57 17.46 13.83
C GLN A 609 -13.08 17.52 12.39
N TRP A 610 -12.67 18.72 11.98
CA TRP A 610 -12.20 19.00 10.62
C TRP A 610 -10.73 19.46 10.57
N ASN A 611 -10.07 19.58 11.73
CA ASN A 611 -8.70 20.09 11.84
C ASN A 611 -7.97 19.48 13.05
N HIS A 612 -6.69 19.11 12.89
CA HIS A 612 -5.83 18.58 13.95
C HIS A 612 -5.40 19.65 14.97
N LEU A 613 -5.42 20.95 14.61
CA LEU A 613 -5.05 22.04 15.54
C LEU A 613 -6.06 22.25 16.68
N LEU A 614 -7.19 21.55 16.68
CA LEU A 614 -8.14 21.60 17.78
C LEU A 614 -7.54 20.87 19.00
N PRO A 615 -7.32 21.56 20.13
CA PRO A 615 -6.64 20.97 21.28
C PRO A 615 -7.46 19.85 21.89
N SER A 616 -6.85 18.68 22.10
CA SER A 616 -7.47 17.55 22.78
C SER A 616 -6.42 16.54 23.27
N ASP A 617 -6.11 16.59 24.57
CA ASP A 617 -5.16 15.66 25.20
C ASP A 617 -5.55 14.19 24.98
N PHE A 618 -6.86 13.90 24.89
CA PHE A 618 -7.35 12.56 24.62
C PHE A 618 -7.02 12.14 23.19
N LEU A 619 -7.40 12.93 22.18
CA LEU A 619 -7.16 12.56 20.79
C LEU A 619 -5.67 12.46 20.48
N ASP A 620 -4.86 13.34 21.07
CA ASP A 620 -3.41 13.31 20.92
C ASP A 620 -2.79 12.07 21.60
N ALA A 621 -3.22 11.71 22.81
CA ALA A 621 -2.78 10.47 23.48
C ALA A 621 -3.16 9.20 22.71
N PHE A 622 -4.28 9.24 21.97
CA PHE A 622 -4.80 8.13 21.17
C PHE A 622 -4.32 8.16 19.71
N GLY A 623 -3.29 8.96 19.40
CA GLY A 623 -2.57 8.93 18.12
C GLY A 623 -3.37 9.49 16.95
N ARG A 624 -4.19 10.54 17.18
CA ARG A 624 -4.84 11.27 16.09
C ARG A 624 -3.78 11.71 15.06
N PRO A 625 -3.97 11.41 13.77
CA PRO A 625 -3.03 11.83 12.74
C PRO A 625 -2.91 13.34 12.64
N ASP A 626 -1.68 13.80 12.38
CA ASP A 626 -1.49 15.14 11.83
C ASP A 626 -1.71 15.10 10.32
N SER A 627 -2.90 15.49 9.88
CA SER A 627 -3.25 15.58 8.45
C SER A 627 -2.39 16.59 7.68
N SER A 628 -1.55 17.37 8.37
CA SER A 628 -0.64 18.37 7.79
C SER A 628 0.77 17.84 7.53
N ALA A 629 1.12 16.68 8.05
CA ALA A 629 2.42 16.08 7.87
C ALA A 629 2.57 15.53 6.43
N ALA A 630 3.81 15.57 5.90
CA ALA A 630 4.18 14.96 4.63
C ALA A 630 5.29 13.92 4.91
N PRO A 631 5.06 12.61 4.66
CA PRO A 631 3.82 12.01 4.17
C PRO A 631 2.67 12.12 5.19
N PRO A 632 1.40 12.08 4.75
CA PRO A 632 0.26 12.07 5.67
C PRO A 632 0.41 10.91 6.65
N CYS A 633 0.33 11.22 7.96
CA CYS A 633 0.51 10.21 8.99
C CYS A 633 -0.59 9.15 8.89
N GLU A 634 -0.22 7.89 8.79
CA GLU A 634 -1.17 6.79 8.93
C GLU A 634 -1.69 6.74 10.38
N ARG A 635 -2.93 6.25 10.53
CA ARG A 635 -3.52 6.04 11.86
C ARG A 635 -2.81 4.88 12.56
N GLU A 636 -2.04 5.18 13.59
CA GLU A 636 -1.46 4.14 14.45
C GLU A 636 -2.54 3.49 15.32
N THR A 637 -2.86 2.23 15.04
CA THR A 637 -3.84 1.46 15.82
C THR A 637 -3.19 0.60 16.92
N GLY A 638 -1.87 0.70 17.09
CA GLY A 638 -1.15 0.07 18.18
C GLY A 638 -1.60 0.59 19.55
N GLY A 639 -1.56 -0.27 20.55
CA GLY A 639 -1.76 0.12 21.95
C GLY A 639 -0.48 0.68 22.57
N SER A 640 -0.60 1.69 23.43
CA SER A 640 0.53 2.25 24.18
C SER A 640 0.27 2.31 25.69
N VAL A 641 1.35 2.34 26.48
CA VAL A 641 1.26 2.54 27.94
C VAL A 641 0.62 3.89 28.25
N VAL A 642 0.90 4.92 27.45
CA VAL A 642 0.31 6.26 27.60
C VAL A 642 -1.21 6.21 27.49
N GLN A 643 -1.74 5.47 26.50
CA GLN A 643 -3.19 5.31 26.30
C GLN A 643 -3.85 4.60 27.48
N ALA A 644 -3.26 3.49 27.95
CA ALA A 644 -3.77 2.75 29.11
C ALA A 644 -3.78 3.62 30.37
N LEU A 645 -2.68 4.33 30.65
CA LEU A 645 -2.59 5.24 31.79
C LEU A 645 -3.57 6.42 31.66
N HIS A 646 -3.84 6.91 30.45
CA HIS A 646 -4.82 7.95 30.21
C HIS A 646 -6.24 7.50 30.58
N LEU A 647 -6.68 6.29 30.17
CA LEU A 647 -8.00 5.77 30.55
C LEU A 647 -8.16 5.51 32.05
N MET A 648 -7.07 5.12 32.72
CA MET A 648 -7.14 4.84 34.15
C MET A 648 -7.15 6.13 34.99
N ASN A 649 -6.36 7.13 34.60
CA ASN A 649 -5.98 8.24 35.49
C ASN A 649 -6.39 9.64 34.99
N SER A 650 -6.95 9.79 33.79
CA SER A 650 -7.31 11.11 33.26
C SER A 650 -8.39 11.78 34.11
N ASP A 651 -8.09 12.95 34.66
CA ASP A 651 -9.05 13.80 35.37
C ASP A 651 -10.29 14.10 34.52
N GLY A 652 -10.12 14.27 33.21
CA GLY A 652 -11.22 14.52 32.28
C GLY A 652 -12.20 13.35 32.23
N LEU A 653 -11.68 12.13 32.16
CA LEU A 653 -12.50 10.91 32.14
C LEU A 653 -13.18 10.66 33.48
N GLN A 654 -12.47 10.84 34.60
CA GLN A 654 -13.05 10.72 35.94
C GLN A 654 -14.17 11.74 36.18
N LYS A 655 -14.01 12.98 35.70
CA LYS A 655 -15.07 14.00 35.72
C LYS A 655 -16.28 13.60 34.88
N LYS A 656 -16.09 13.02 33.69
CA LYS A 656 -17.21 12.54 32.86
C LYS A 656 -17.98 11.40 33.55
N LEU A 657 -17.28 10.47 34.19
CA LEU A 657 -17.91 9.33 34.88
C LEU A 657 -18.69 9.75 36.13
N SER A 658 -18.08 10.63 36.93
CA SER A 658 -18.69 11.17 38.15
C SER A 658 -19.76 12.25 37.89
N ALA A 659 -19.91 12.72 36.65
CA ALA A 659 -20.88 13.74 36.31
C ALA A 659 -22.33 13.22 36.45
N LYS A 660 -23.24 14.11 36.87
CA LYS A 660 -24.67 13.77 36.93
C LYS A 660 -25.20 13.51 35.51
N SER A 661 -25.76 12.33 35.30
CA SER A 661 -26.42 11.96 34.05
C SER A 661 -27.75 11.25 34.32
N PRO A 662 -28.80 11.49 33.51
CA PRO A 662 -30.08 10.79 33.68
C PRO A 662 -29.96 9.26 33.64
N TRP A 663 -28.96 8.76 32.91
CA TRP A 663 -28.69 7.33 32.81
C TRP A 663 -28.17 6.75 34.14
N LEU A 664 -27.08 7.29 34.71
CA LEU A 664 -26.53 6.80 35.97
C LEU A 664 -27.52 6.94 37.13
N GLU A 665 -28.21 8.08 37.23
CA GLU A 665 -29.23 8.29 38.27
C GLU A 665 -30.41 7.32 38.11
N GLY A 666 -30.78 7.00 36.87
CA GLY A 666 -31.80 6.01 36.55
C GLY A 666 -31.42 4.58 36.93
N LEU A 667 -30.13 4.23 36.94
CA LEU A 667 -29.64 2.90 37.33
C LEU A 667 -29.68 2.67 38.85
N VAL A 668 -29.49 3.72 39.65
CA VAL A 668 -29.55 3.63 41.13
C VAL A 668 -30.95 3.21 41.60
N ALA A 669 -31.99 3.55 40.83
CA ALA A 669 -33.37 3.19 41.16
C ALA A 669 -33.77 1.76 40.76
N ARG A 670 -32.89 1.00 40.08
CA ARG A 670 -33.20 -0.34 39.53
C ARG A 670 -32.61 -1.47 40.38
N ALA A 671 -33.13 -2.68 40.16
CA ALA A 671 -32.58 -3.86 40.79
C ALA A 671 -31.18 -4.18 40.22
N ALA A 672 -30.26 -4.66 41.05
CA ALA A 672 -28.89 -4.95 40.63
C ALA A 672 -28.78 -5.80 39.35
N PRO A 673 -29.58 -6.88 39.14
CA PRO A 673 -29.54 -7.64 37.89
C PRO A 673 -29.88 -6.83 36.64
N GLU A 674 -30.86 -5.94 36.73
CA GLU A 674 -31.28 -5.07 35.62
C GLU A 674 -30.22 -4.01 35.33
N THR A 675 -29.59 -3.49 36.39
CA THR A 675 -28.46 -2.55 36.28
C THR A 675 -27.27 -3.17 35.58
N VAL A 676 -26.88 -4.40 35.96
CA VAL A 676 -25.76 -5.11 35.30
C VAL A 676 -26.10 -5.35 33.83
N GLU A 677 -27.29 -5.85 33.50
CA GLU A 677 -27.66 -6.11 32.11
C GLU A 677 -27.66 -4.83 31.26
N GLU A 678 -28.19 -3.71 31.77
CA GLU A 678 -28.18 -2.44 31.05
C GLU A 678 -26.76 -1.89 30.84
N VAL A 679 -25.88 -1.99 31.85
CA VAL A 679 -24.49 -1.54 31.73
C VAL A 679 -23.75 -2.34 30.65
N TYR A 680 -23.88 -3.67 30.64
CA TYR A 680 -23.23 -4.51 29.63
C TYR A 680 -23.79 -4.25 28.22
N LEU A 681 -25.11 -4.07 28.08
CA LEU A 681 -25.71 -3.71 26.80
C LEU A 681 -25.23 -2.35 26.30
N ARG A 682 -25.02 -1.38 27.20
CA ARG A 682 -24.56 -0.03 26.80
C ARG A 682 -23.08 0.00 26.41
N LEU A 683 -22.22 -0.75 27.11
CA LEU A 683 -20.77 -0.72 26.89
C LEU A 683 -20.30 -1.73 25.83
N PHE A 684 -20.88 -2.93 25.82
CA PHE A 684 -20.44 -4.04 24.98
C PHE A 684 -21.49 -4.50 23.96
N SER A 685 -22.71 -3.95 24.00
CA SER A 685 -23.81 -4.36 23.11
C SER A 685 -24.21 -5.83 23.26
N ARG A 686 -23.95 -6.41 24.44
CA ARG A 686 -24.28 -7.80 24.79
C ARG A 686 -24.75 -7.93 26.23
N LYS A 687 -25.33 -9.07 26.58
CA LYS A 687 -25.60 -9.45 27.97
C LYS A 687 -24.31 -9.94 28.66
N PRO A 688 -24.18 -9.77 29.98
CA PRO A 688 -23.05 -10.33 30.72
C PRO A 688 -23.06 -11.86 30.62
N ALA A 689 -21.89 -12.46 30.53
CA ALA A 689 -21.73 -13.91 30.73
C ALA A 689 -22.02 -14.27 32.20
N ASP A 690 -22.29 -15.55 32.50
CA ASP A 690 -22.69 -15.96 33.85
C ASP A 690 -21.66 -15.61 34.94
N ASN A 691 -20.36 -15.78 34.63
CA ASN A 691 -19.26 -15.43 35.53
C ASN A 691 -19.16 -13.91 35.73
N GLU A 692 -19.28 -13.13 34.65
CA GLU A 692 -19.27 -11.67 34.68
C GLU A 692 -20.45 -11.13 35.49
N ARG A 693 -21.64 -11.71 35.29
CA ARG A 693 -22.86 -11.37 36.02
C ARG A 693 -22.71 -11.64 37.51
N GLN A 694 -22.14 -12.79 37.89
CA GLN A 694 -21.89 -13.12 39.30
C GLN A 694 -20.93 -12.12 39.96
N ILE A 695 -19.83 -11.78 39.28
CA ILE A 695 -18.85 -10.80 39.79
C ILE A 695 -19.49 -9.42 39.95
N ALA A 696 -20.21 -8.94 38.93
CA ALA A 696 -20.86 -7.64 38.95
C ALA A 696 -21.95 -7.56 40.04
N LEU A 697 -22.78 -8.59 40.18
CA LEU A 697 -23.79 -8.66 41.24
C LEU A 697 -23.16 -8.69 42.64
N SER A 698 -22.07 -9.43 42.82
CA SER A 698 -21.34 -9.46 44.09
C SER A 698 -20.77 -8.08 44.47
N HIS A 699 -20.33 -7.29 43.49
CA HIS A 699 -19.84 -5.93 43.73
C HIS A 699 -20.97 -4.96 44.08
N LEU A 700 -22.05 -4.95 43.28
CA LEU A 700 -23.19 -4.05 43.48
C LEU A 700 -23.95 -4.33 44.79
N GLY A 701 -24.10 -5.61 45.16
CA GLY A 701 -24.94 -6.04 46.28
C GLY A 701 -26.44 -5.88 45.98
N GLU A 702 -27.29 -6.02 47.00
CA GLU A 702 -28.76 -5.95 46.83
C GLU A 702 -29.28 -4.56 46.47
N LYS A 703 -28.62 -3.51 46.98
CA LYS A 703 -28.96 -2.11 46.74
C LYS A 703 -27.74 -1.40 46.17
N PRO A 704 -27.64 -1.28 44.83
CA PRO A 704 -26.52 -0.59 44.22
C PRO A 704 -26.55 0.89 44.61
N ASP A 705 -25.42 1.38 45.13
CA ASP A 705 -25.20 2.82 45.26
C ASP A 705 -24.49 3.35 44.01
N ARG A 706 -24.46 4.67 43.88
CA ARG A 706 -23.88 5.35 42.73
C ARG A 706 -22.39 5.03 42.54
N ALA A 707 -21.62 4.98 43.63
CA ALA A 707 -20.17 4.78 43.55
C ALA A 707 -19.84 3.39 42.99
N LYS A 708 -20.57 2.35 43.42
CA LYS A 708 -20.39 0.99 42.90
C LYS A 708 -20.77 0.85 41.42
N ILE A 709 -21.77 1.60 40.97
CA ILE A 709 -22.14 1.62 39.53
C ILE A 709 -21.03 2.33 38.74
N GLU A 710 -20.52 3.46 39.24
CA GLU A 710 -19.40 4.17 38.63
C GLU A 710 -18.14 3.29 38.55
N ASP A 711 -17.81 2.55 39.62
CA ASP A 711 -16.71 1.59 39.66
C ASP A 711 -16.87 0.46 38.64
N LEU A 712 -18.09 -0.08 38.49
CA LEU A 712 -18.39 -1.10 37.49
C LEU A 712 -18.21 -0.54 36.07
N VAL A 713 -18.76 0.63 35.77
CA VAL A 713 -18.63 1.28 34.46
C VAL A 713 -17.18 1.60 34.16
N TRP A 714 -16.43 2.17 35.11
CA TRP A 714 -15.01 2.46 34.97
C TRP A 714 -14.20 1.20 34.67
N SER A 715 -14.47 0.10 35.39
CA SER A 715 -13.77 -1.18 35.19
C SER A 715 -13.99 -1.73 33.79
N LEU A 716 -15.23 -1.66 33.28
CA LEU A 716 -15.57 -2.14 31.95
C LEU A 716 -15.02 -1.24 30.84
N LEU A 717 -15.03 0.09 31.01
CA LEU A 717 -14.43 1.04 30.06
C LEU A 717 -12.91 0.84 29.91
N ASN A 718 -12.24 0.40 30.96
CA ASN A 718 -10.80 0.12 30.93
C ASN A 718 -10.46 -1.31 30.46
N SER A 719 -11.47 -2.10 30.08
CA SER A 719 -11.26 -3.47 29.61
C SER A 719 -10.78 -3.53 28.15
N ALA A 720 -10.07 -4.60 27.81
CA ALA A 720 -9.67 -4.87 26.43
C ALA A 720 -10.86 -5.00 25.48
N GLU A 721 -12.01 -5.52 25.96
CA GLU A 721 -13.23 -5.66 25.15
C GLU A 721 -13.84 -4.31 24.76
N PHE A 722 -13.71 -3.30 25.62
CA PHE A 722 -14.21 -1.96 25.31
C PHE A 722 -13.36 -1.28 24.23
N VAL A 723 -12.04 -1.27 24.44
CA VAL A 723 -11.10 -0.50 23.61
C VAL A 723 -10.74 -1.16 22.29
N LEU A 724 -11.07 -2.46 22.12
CA LEU A 724 -10.81 -3.22 20.90
C LEU A 724 -12.12 -3.55 20.16
N ASN A 725 -12.14 -3.28 18.86
CA ASN A 725 -13.03 -3.97 17.93
C ASN A 725 -12.46 -5.37 17.67
N HIS A 726 -13.27 -6.42 17.79
CA HIS A 726 -12.80 -7.81 17.76
C HIS A 726 -13.64 -8.65 16.84
#